data_AF-A0A7Y1VSH0-F1
#
_entry.id   AF-A0A7Y1VSH0-F1
#
_cell.length_a   1.000
_cell.length_b   1.000
_cell.length_c   1.000
_cell.angle_alpha   90.00
_cell.angle_beta   90.00
_cell.angle_gamma   90.00
#
_symmetry.space_group_name_H-M   'P 1'
#
loop_
_entity.id
_entity.type
_entity.pdbx_description
1 polymer ?
#
loop_
_entity_poly.entity_id
_entity_poly.type
_entity_poly.pdbx_seq_one_letter_code
_entity_poly.pdbx_strand_id
1 'polypeptide(L)'
;MPKFHLKAFVLLFLCCFMGCQQADMGTEMELTLYRRSVLDQIPRMLTLRFGDEHWLAYDLDHMNPVKLWHGGVLWNGAVFNSVKTVQPTSYGDIYKSFEKENYWSVKHGEHNLQVNVQFDSYALADKNIHFKYSISSDQGKIEVTESPVLYQRGDSILWQRSYRVSGLQGNMQLLAAGHPISNNTDITHSYAITPFPKRPEEITSGNGAQYWLDKSGCSTCHTALEKMIGPSYVEIANRYAQIKEALPLLVSRVQQGSKGEWGDAEMIPHPNLDVRDLTNMIKYILSLHDGQAARPRVVKKEADVRTHTKPGFGEALTGVHPAYELIEIRPNNFRPRVGGMAFHPDGSLLISTWDSVGSVYRLSGLENDRPELVEIKRIASGLAEPLGLTTVGEEIYVLQKHELTKLIDHDQDQITDEYVCINNQFGVTTDFHEFSYGLVFKDNRFYGGLGLAMRLMSSEQQLEDRGTVFSVSNQSDFQIIARGFRQTNGIGLGAGGEIFVTENQGQWVPGCKFIHVREGAFYGCQHGTQDRYVDQPVTPPAVWLPQDEIGNSPGEPIVIRDGPYAGQMIHGDVTHGGIKRVFLEKRNNEYQGCVFRFSQGLEAGINRLVYGSDGALYAGGVGMNGGWSHNERQFGLQKLKYNGTVPFEMLSISSLKDGFEIAFTHPIEEENGFDENRIKVQQWYYEATPAYGGPKLGLEDLMVRELIVSDDQSRVILKIDGLREGYIVHFLLDDSIKDQSGRDLWSGEAWYTLNNL
;
A
#
# COMPACT_ATOMS: atom_id res chain seq x y z
N MET A 1 0.27 55.00 -20.11
CA MET A 1 1.15 55.20 -18.94
C MET A 1 0.35 55.01 -17.66
N PRO A 2 0.53 53.87 -16.98
CA PRO A 2 0.49 53.80 -15.53
C PRO A 2 1.82 53.24 -14.98
N LYS A 3 2.25 53.75 -13.83
CA LYS A 3 3.54 53.50 -13.21
C LYS A 3 3.58 52.12 -12.55
N PHE A 4 4.44 51.23 -13.05
CA PHE A 4 4.88 50.04 -12.32
C PHE A 4 5.87 50.46 -11.23
N HIS A 5 5.55 50.18 -9.96
CA HIS A 5 6.50 50.25 -8.88
C HIS A 5 7.30 48.94 -8.83
N LEU A 6 8.51 48.97 -9.40
CA LEU A 6 9.52 47.94 -9.23
C LEU A 6 10.10 48.07 -7.81
N LYS A 7 9.72 47.18 -6.88
CA LYS A 7 10.42 47.06 -5.60
C LYS A 7 11.70 46.26 -5.86
N ALA A 8 12.84 46.92 -5.74
CA ALA A 8 14.15 46.31 -5.82
C ALA A 8 14.37 45.36 -4.62
N PHE A 9 14.65 44.09 -4.89
CA PHE A 9 15.20 43.16 -3.91
C PHE A 9 16.66 43.51 -3.66
N VAL A 10 17.04 43.77 -2.41
CA VAL A 10 18.44 43.91 -2.01
C VAL A 10 18.98 42.51 -1.74
N LEU A 11 19.85 42.05 -2.64
CA LEU A 11 20.60 40.79 -2.51
C LEU A 11 21.89 41.11 -1.74
N LEU A 12 21.94 40.82 -0.43
CA LEU A 12 23.17 40.99 0.35
C LEU A 12 23.95 39.67 0.35
N PHE A 13 25.03 39.61 -0.43
CA PHE A 13 25.98 38.50 -0.41
C PHE A 13 27.00 38.70 0.72
N LEU A 14 27.08 37.77 1.66
CA LEU A 14 28.18 37.69 2.62
C LEU A 14 28.97 36.39 2.34
N CYS A 15 30.11 36.51 1.65
CA CYS A 15 31.16 35.50 1.64
C CYS A 15 32.21 35.92 2.67
N CYS A 16 32.18 35.36 3.88
CA CYS A 16 33.18 35.65 4.91
C CYS A 16 34.37 34.68 4.80
N PHE A 17 35.49 35.17 4.26
CA PHE A 17 36.82 34.61 4.54
C PHE A 17 37.40 35.32 5.78
N MET A 18 37.65 34.52 6.83
CA MET A 18 38.45 34.79 8.04
C MET A 18 38.31 36.15 8.76
N GLY A 19 37.62 36.11 9.90
CA GLY A 19 37.66 37.12 10.98
C GLY A 19 36.51 36.90 11.96
N CYS A 20 36.80 36.40 13.17
CA CYS A 20 35.83 36.07 14.21
C CYS A 20 34.99 37.29 14.65
N GLN A 21 33.83 37.46 14.01
CA GLN A 21 32.64 38.03 14.62
C GLN A 21 31.51 37.11 14.19
N GLN A 22 31.06 36.24 15.11
CA GLN A 22 29.97 35.31 14.82
C GLN A 22 28.76 36.14 14.42
N ALA A 23 28.32 36.03 13.17
CA ALA A 23 27.17 36.77 12.69
C ALA A 23 25.98 36.48 13.62
N ASP A 24 25.23 37.50 14.00
CA ASP A 24 24.02 37.31 14.81
C ASP A 24 22.99 36.53 13.98
N MET A 25 22.90 35.23 14.26
CA MET A 25 22.02 34.28 13.59
C MET A 25 20.58 34.41 14.06
N GLY A 26 20.33 35.03 15.22
CA GLY A 26 19.03 34.97 15.89
C GLY A 26 18.79 33.63 16.59
N THR A 27 17.52 33.29 16.80
CA THR A 27 17.11 32.09 17.55
C THR A 27 16.90 30.90 16.62
N GLU A 28 17.57 29.78 16.88
CA GLU A 28 17.36 28.54 16.13
C GLU A 28 15.92 28.03 16.28
N MET A 29 15.29 27.67 15.16
CA MET A 29 13.96 27.09 15.13
C MET A 29 14.06 25.57 15.25
N GLU A 30 13.27 24.99 16.14
CA GLU A 30 13.21 23.54 16.34
C GLU A 30 12.60 22.82 15.12
N LEU A 31 13.19 21.70 14.72
CA LEU A 31 12.59 20.77 13.77
C LEU A 31 11.46 20.00 14.45
N THR A 32 10.22 20.32 14.12
CA THR A 32 9.04 19.73 14.79
C THR A 32 8.34 18.63 14.00
N LEU A 33 8.69 18.46 12.71
CA LEU A 33 8.16 17.38 11.86
C LEU A 33 9.13 17.05 10.73
N TYR A 34 9.26 15.76 10.43
CA TYR A 34 9.91 15.22 9.25
C TYR A 34 9.02 14.09 8.71
N ARG A 35 8.64 14.13 7.43
CA ARG A 35 7.70 13.14 6.86
C ARG A 35 7.91 12.92 5.37
N ARG A 36 8.01 11.65 4.98
CA ARG A 36 7.98 11.24 3.58
C ARG A 36 6.55 11.23 3.05
N SER A 37 6.33 11.78 1.86
CA SER A 37 5.02 11.74 1.19
C SER A 37 5.13 12.00 -0.31
N VAL A 38 4.02 11.89 -1.02
CA VAL A 38 3.89 12.47 -2.37
C VAL A 38 3.43 13.93 -2.22
N LEU A 39 4.37 14.84 -1.92
CA LEU A 39 4.02 16.25 -1.69
C LEU A 39 3.90 16.98 -3.04
N ASP A 40 2.79 17.70 -3.25
CA ASP A 40 2.52 18.48 -4.47
C ASP A 40 2.70 17.67 -5.75
N GLN A 41 2.22 16.43 -5.75
CA GLN A 41 2.34 15.49 -6.88
C GLN A 41 3.78 15.08 -7.22
N ILE A 42 4.73 15.31 -6.31
CA ILE A 42 6.12 14.84 -6.45
C ILE A 42 6.31 13.69 -5.45
N PRO A 43 6.61 12.46 -5.91
CA PRO A 43 6.90 11.34 -5.00
C PRO A 43 8.27 11.54 -4.33
N ARG A 44 8.57 10.73 -3.31
CA ARG A 44 9.87 10.73 -2.60
C ARG A 44 10.28 12.08 -2.00
N MET A 45 9.28 12.86 -1.61
CA MET A 45 9.51 14.12 -0.93
C MET A 45 9.69 13.89 0.57
N LEU A 46 10.76 14.41 1.16
CA LEU A 46 10.87 14.60 2.60
C LEU A 46 10.48 16.04 2.96
N THR A 47 9.42 16.17 3.73
CA THR A 47 8.89 17.45 4.20
C THR A 47 9.30 17.69 5.63
N LEU A 48 9.95 18.82 5.88
CA LEU A 48 10.42 19.29 7.19
C LEU A 48 9.61 20.50 7.64
N ARG A 49 9.32 20.58 8.94
CA ARG A 49 8.70 21.76 9.57
C ARG A 49 9.60 22.30 10.67
N PHE A 50 9.89 23.59 10.61
CA PHE A 50 10.65 24.34 11.61
C PHE A 50 9.70 25.30 12.35
N GLY A 51 9.65 25.19 13.68
CA GLY A 51 8.59 25.81 14.48
C GLY A 51 7.21 25.30 14.04
N ASP A 52 6.26 26.23 13.85
CA ASP A 52 4.89 25.90 13.45
C ASP A 52 4.53 26.30 12.01
N GLU A 53 5.29 27.24 11.43
CA GLU A 53 4.85 27.97 10.23
C GLU A 53 5.84 27.88 9.05
N HIS A 54 7.07 27.42 9.27
CA HIS A 54 8.11 27.38 8.24
C HIS A 54 8.39 25.96 7.79
N TRP A 55 8.46 25.77 6.48
CA TRP A 55 8.52 24.44 5.89
C TRP A 55 9.56 24.38 4.79
N LEU A 56 10.22 23.22 4.71
CA LEU A 56 11.26 22.92 3.74
C LEU A 56 11.00 21.53 3.16
N ALA A 57 11.07 21.38 1.84
CA ALA A 57 10.87 20.08 1.19
C ALA A 57 12.09 19.71 0.34
N TYR A 58 12.52 18.45 0.43
CA TYR A 58 13.60 17.86 -0.37
C TYR A 58 13.08 16.75 -1.27
N ASP A 59 13.58 16.71 -2.51
CA ASP A 59 13.46 15.56 -3.42
C ASP A 59 14.56 14.56 -3.05
N LEU A 60 14.20 13.40 -2.51
CA LEU A 60 15.17 12.39 -2.08
C LEU A 60 15.80 11.61 -3.24
N ASP A 61 15.24 11.63 -4.44
CA ASP A 61 15.89 10.98 -5.60
C ASP A 61 17.10 11.78 -6.08
N HIS A 62 17.03 13.10 -5.95
CA HIS A 62 18.03 14.02 -6.53
C HIS A 62 18.81 14.77 -5.45
N MET A 63 18.41 14.63 -4.19
CA MET A 63 18.95 15.29 -3.01
C MET A 63 19.12 16.80 -3.18
N ASN A 64 18.07 17.46 -3.64
CA ASN A 64 18.00 18.92 -3.71
C ASN A 64 16.80 19.45 -2.92
N PRO A 65 16.92 20.65 -2.30
CA PRO A 65 15.75 21.35 -1.82
C PRO A 65 14.85 21.66 -3.02
N VAL A 66 13.54 21.52 -2.84
CA VAL A 66 12.51 21.87 -3.83
C VAL A 66 11.94 23.24 -3.52
N LYS A 67 11.64 23.49 -2.23
CA LYS A 67 11.14 24.79 -1.78
C LYS A 67 11.25 25.01 -0.29
N LEU A 68 11.33 26.28 0.08
CA LEU A 68 11.19 26.82 1.43
C LEU A 68 10.01 27.81 1.44
N TRP A 69 9.07 27.67 2.38
CA TRP A 69 7.87 28.51 2.43
C TRP A 69 7.35 28.79 3.84
N HIS A 70 6.54 29.83 3.96
CA HIS A 70 5.75 30.20 5.14
C HIS A 70 4.30 29.81 4.92
N GLY A 71 3.72 29.01 5.81
CA GLY A 71 2.35 28.52 5.69
C GLY A 71 2.19 27.11 6.24
N GLY A 72 1.69 26.20 5.41
CA GLY A 72 1.37 24.83 5.86
C GLY A 72 1.33 23.78 4.77
N VAL A 73 0.93 22.58 5.19
CA VAL A 73 0.61 21.44 4.32
C VAL A 73 -0.80 20.97 4.64
N LEU A 74 -1.63 20.85 3.61
CA LEU A 74 -2.88 20.13 3.66
C LEU A 74 -2.58 18.64 3.50
N TRP A 75 -2.58 17.93 4.63
CA TRP A 75 -2.39 16.48 4.68
C TRP A 75 -3.66 15.76 4.23
N ASN A 76 -3.97 15.81 2.94
CA ASN A 76 -5.04 15.02 2.35
C ASN A 76 -4.47 13.71 1.76
N GLY A 77 -5.31 12.67 1.72
CA GLY A 77 -4.93 11.39 1.14
C GLY A 77 -5.49 10.22 1.96
N ALA A 78 -5.34 9.01 1.44
CA ALA A 78 -5.98 7.84 2.04
C ALA A 78 -5.51 7.53 3.47
N VAL A 79 -4.23 7.74 3.80
CA VAL A 79 -3.73 7.58 5.18
C VAL A 79 -4.11 8.73 6.11
N PHE A 80 -4.43 9.90 5.57
CA PHE A 80 -4.68 11.11 6.37
C PHE A 80 -6.17 11.31 6.65
N ASN A 81 -6.98 11.33 5.59
CA ASN A 81 -8.42 11.60 5.67
C ASN A 81 -9.26 10.64 4.82
N SER A 82 -8.69 9.49 4.42
CA SER A 82 -9.36 8.45 3.61
C SER A 82 -9.75 8.87 2.19
N VAL A 83 -9.32 10.04 1.72
CA VAL A 83 -9.58 10.50 0.35
C VAL A 83 -8.57 9.88 -0.60
N LYS A 84 -9.02 8.93 -1.44
CA LYS A 84 -8.14 8.14 -2.33
C LYS A 84 -7.56 8.94 -3.51
N THR A 85 -8.11 10.12 -3.79
CA THR A 85 -7.93 10.85 -5.06
C THR A 85 -7.00 12.04 -4.97
N VAL A 86 -6.43 12.30 -3.80
CA VAL A 86 -5.61 13.48 -3.55
C VAL A 86 -4.35 13.05 -2.84
N GLN A 87 -3.34 13.91 -2.91
CA GLN A 87 -2.08 13.77 -2.21
C GLN A 87 -1.85 15.02 -1.35
N PRO A 88 -0.90 15.00 -0.40
CA PRO A 88 -0.56 16.18 0.37
C PRO A 88 -0.17 17.36 -0.53
N THR A 89 -0.68 18.55 -0.19
CA THR A 89 -0.42 19.78 -0.95
C THR A 89 0.01 20.88 0.01
N SER A 90 1.06 21.60 -0.35
CA SER A 90 1.50 22.79 0.36
C SER A 90 0.58 24.00 0.13
N TYR A 91 0.60 24.96 1.06
CA TYR A 91 0.01 26.28 0.85
C TYR A 91 0.83 27.36 1.54
N GLY A 92 0.73 28.59 1.04
CA GLY A 92 1.33 29.78 1.63
C GLY A 92 2.34 30.47 0.73
N ASP A 93 3.16 31.34 1.34
CA ASP A 93 4.09 32.20 0.64
C ASP A 93 5.46 31.52 0.49
N ILE A 94 5.90 31.32 -0.75
CA ILE A 94 7.18 30.70 -1.06
C ILE A 94 8.31 31.72 -0.86
N TYR A 95 9.23 31.43 0.05
CA TYR A 95 10.46 32.19 0.20
C TYR A 95 11.42 31.92 -0.97
N LYS A 96 11.56 30.64 -1.33
CA LYS A 96 12.44 30.18 -2.41
C LYS A 96 11.94 28.86 -2.98
N SER A 97 11.86 28.78 -4.31
CA SER A 97 11.79 27.53 -5.06
C SER A 97 13.13 27.25 -5.75
N PHE A 98 13.36 25.99 -6.04
CA PHE A 98 14.55 25.51 -6.72
C PHE A 98 14.16 24.75 -7.98
N GLU A 99 14.89 25.01 -9.06
CA GLU A 99 14.80 24.19 -10.26
C GLU A 99 15.49 22.85 -9.99
N LYS A 100 14.86 21.77 -10.44
CA LYS A 100 15.37 20.41 -10.28
C LYS A 100 16.61 20.16 -11.14
N GLU A 101 16.64 20.74 -12.33
CA GLU A 101 17.71 20.51 -13.29
C GLU A 101 19.01 21.20 -12.84
N ASN A 102 20.15 20.51 -13.03
CA ASN A 102 21.49 21.03 -12.81
C ASN A 102 21.78 21.52 -11.38
N TYR A 103 21.03 21.03 -10.39
CA TYR A 103 21.26 21.39 -9.00
C TYR A 103 22.66 20.97 -8.55
N TRP A 104 23.00 19.69 -8.72
CA TRP A 104 24.34 19.18 -8.48
C TRP A 104 25.15 19.18 -9.77
N SER A 105 26.36 19.74 -9.71
CA SER A 105 27.34 19.59 -10.78
C SER A 105 28.73 19.40 -10.20
N VAL A 106 29.53 18.59 -10.89
CA VAL A 106 30.95 18.41 -10.55
C VAL A 106 31.76 18.85 -11.76
N LYS A 107 32.73 19.72 -11.53
CA LYS A 107 33.71 20.12 -12.53
C LYS A 107 35.04 19.46 -12.27
N HIS A 108 35.77 19.11 -13.32
CA HIS A 108 37.19 18.79 -13.26
C HIS A 108 37.97 19.75 -14.17
N GLY A 109 38.63 20.74 -13.56
CA GLY A 109 39.12 21.90 -14.32
C GLY A 109 37.95 22.69 -14.93
N GLU A 110 37.97 22.90 -16.25
CA GLU A 110 36.92 23.62 -16.99
C GLU A 110 35.77 22.73 -17.47
N HIS A 111 35.88 21.41 -17.32
CA HIS A 111 34.90 20.44 -17.84
C HIS A 111 33.88 20.02 -16.79
N ASN A 112 32.60 19.96 -17.16
CA ASN A 112 31.56 19.36 -16.33
C ASN A 112 31.59 17.82 -16.47
N LEU A 113 31.48 17.12 -15.35
CA LEU A 113 31.31 15.68 -15.28
C LEU A 113 29.82 15.33 -15.27
N GLN A 114 29.48 14.19 -15.87
CA GLN A 114 28.18 13.57 -15.64
C GLN A 114 28.17 12.95 -14.25
N VAL A 115 27.14 13.26 -13.47
CA VAL A 115 27.02 12.81 -12.08
C VAL A 115 25.73 12.02 -11.85
N ASN A 116 25.81 11.04 -10.96
CA ASN A 116 24.66 10.38 -10.37
C ASN A 116 24.61 10.71 -8.88
N VAL A 117 23.46 11.20 -8.42
CA VAL A 117 23.22 11.51 -7.01
C VAL A 117 22.41 10.37 -6.42
N GLN A 118 22.83 9.89 -5.25
CA GLN A 118 22.17 8.81 -4.54
C GLN A 118 21.95 9.21 -3.09
N PHE A 119 20.71 9.16 -2.64
CA PHE A 119 20.37 9.30 -1.22
C PHE A 119 20.80 8.04 -0.45
N ASP A 120 21.54 8.25 0.65
CA ASP A 120 22.04 7.15 1.48
C ASP A 120 21.26 7.06 2.80
N SER A 121 21.12 8.18 3.51
CA SER A 121 20.37 8.22 4.77
C SER A 121 20.03 9.64 5.21
N TYR A 122 19.18 9.76 6.24
CA TYR A 122 19.23 10.93 7.11
C TYR A 122 19.31 10.50 8.57
N ALA A 123 20.03 11.28 9.36
CA ALA A 123 20.14 11.11 10.80
C ALA A 123 19.48 12.30 11.53
N LEU A 124 18.89 12.02 12.69
CA LEU A 124 18.33 13.00 13.63
C LEU A 124 19.32 13.10 14.80
N ALA A 125 20.00 14.23 14.92
CA ALA A 125 20.98 14.46 15.98
C ALA A 125 21.01 15.94 16.35
N ASP A 126 21.16 16.24 17.64
CA ASP A 126 21.20 17.60 18.17
C ASP A 126 19.98 18.44 17.74
N LYS A 127 18.78 17.84 17.76
CA LYS A 127 17.51 18.44 17.30
C LYS A 127 17.45 18.83 15.81
N ASN A 128 18.47 18.46 15.05
CA ASN A 128 18.62 18.77 13.64
C ASN A 128 18.61 17.50 12.79
N ILE A 129 18.33 17.67 11.50
CA ILE A 129 18.41 16.61 10.51
C ILE A 129 19.69 16.74 9.69
N HIS A 130 20.35 15.60 9.47
CA HIS A 130 21.60 15.49 8.72
C HIS A 130 21.40 14.52 7.57
N PHE A 131 21.32 15.03 6.35
CA PHE A 131 21.26 14.22 5.14
C PHE A 131 22.64 13.66 4.80
N LYS A 132 22.70 12.40 4.39
CA LYS A 132 23.88 11.77 3.80
C LYS A 132 23.53 11.30 2.39
N TYR A 133 24.35 11.68 1.44
CA TYR A 133 24.18 11.29 0.06
C TYR A 133 25.51 11.28 -0.69
N SER A 134 25.50 10.52 -1.76
CA SER A 134 26.66 10.20 -2.56
C SER A 134 26.52 10.79 -3.96
N ILE A 135 27.55 11.46 -4.45
CA ILE A 135 27.62 11.98 -5.81
C ILE A 135 28.74 11.24 -6.54
N SER A 136 28.37 10.38 -7.47
CA SER A 136 29.32 9.54 -8.22
C SER A 136 29.51 10.06 -9.64
N SER A 137 30.74 9.96 -10.13
CA SER A 137 31.13 10.24 -11.52
C SER A 137 32.11 9.18 -12.01
N ASP A 138 32.53 9.26 -13.27
CA ASP A 138 33.61 8.47 -13.84
C ASP A 138 34.98 8.72 -13.15
N GLN A 139 35.13 9.84 -12.44
CA GLN A 139 36.35 10.21 -11.71
C GLN A 139 36.34 9.82 -10.22
N GLY A 140 35.24 9.26 -9.72
CA GLY A 140 35.12 8.81 -8.33
C GLY A 140 33.82 9.22 -7.64
N LYS A 141 33.78 8.93 -6.33
CA LYS A 141 32.63 9.14 -5.45
C LYS A 141 32.92 10.27 -4.46
N ILE A 142 31.99 11.20 -4.34
CA ILE A 142 32.00 12.31 -3.37
C ILE A 142 30.90 12.02 -2.35
N GLU A 143 31.27 12.00 -1.07
CA GLU A 143 30.32 11.85 0.03
C GLU A 143 29.96 13.24 0.55
N VAL A 144 28.66 13.51 0.68
CA VAL A 144 28.14 14.80 1.16
C VAL A 144 27.26 14.55 2.39
N THR A 145 27.53 15.29 3.46
CA THR A 145 26.60 15.46 4.57
C THR A 145 26.10 16.89 4.58
N GLU A 146 24.77 17.06 4.67
CA GLU A 146 24.12 18.35 4.68
C GLU A 146 23.15 18.50 5.85
N SER A 147 23.21 19.63 6.54
CA SER A 147 22.32 19.96 7.65
C SER A 147 21.63 21.31 7.42
N PRO A 148 20.34 21.35 7.07
CA PRO A 148 19.59 22.60 6.98
C PRO A 148 19.03 23.03 8.35
N VAL A 149 19.24 24.29 8.70
CA VAL A 149 18.74 24.91 9.94
C VAL A 149 18.08 26.25 9.62
N LEU A 150 16.99 26.55 10.31
CA LEU A 150 16.33 27.85 10.24
C LEU A 150 16.54 28.62 11.54
N TYR A 151 16.81 29.92 11.43
CA TYR A 151 16.87 30.85 12.55
C TYR A 151 15.85 31.97 12.37
N GLN A 152 15.23 32.40 13.46
CA GLN A 152 14.40 33.60 13.49
C GLN A 152 15.22 34.81 13.92
N ARG A 153 15.20 35.87 13.13
CA ARG A 153 15.86 37.14 13.44
C ARG A 153 14.95 38.33 13.11
N GLY A 154 14.25 38.82 14.14
CA GLY A 154 13.22 39.86 13.96
C GLY A 154 12.12 39.38 13.02
N ASP A 155 11.80 40.19 12.01
CA ASP A 155 10.78 39.89 10.98
C ASP A 155 11.38 39.13 9.78
N SER A 156 12.41 38.33 10.00
CA SER A 156 13.09 37.57 8.95
C SER A 156 13.50 36.20 9.46
N ILE A 157 13.58 35.25 8.54
CA ILE A 157 14.25 33.97 8.77
C ILE A 157 15.63 33.99 8.11
N LEU A 158 16.57 33.28 8.73
CA LEU A 158 17.81 32.86 8.10
C LEU A 158 17.73 31.36 7.84
N TRP A 159 17.95 30.94 6.60
CA TRP A 159 18.09 29.53 6.26
C TRP A 159 19.56 29.24 6.00
N GLN A 160 20.19 28.51 6.91
CA GLN A 160 21.56 28.04 6.80
C GLN A 160 21.57 26.58 6.37
N ARG A 161 22.52 26.23 5.49
CA ARG A 161 22.83 24.86 5.12
C ARG A 161 24.32 24.65 5.29
N SER A 162 24.66 23.70 6.15
CA SER A 162 26.03 23.33 6.44
C SER A 162 26.41 22.03 5.73
N TYR A 163 27.56 22.03 5.07
CA TYR A 163 28.05 20.90 4.29
C TYR A 163 29.37 20.38 4.81
N ARG A 164 29.46 19.06 4.94
CA ARG A 164 30.71 18.32 5.06
C ARG A 164 30.89 17.47 3.81
N VAL A 165 32.06 17.53 3.21
CA VAL A 165 32.33 16.88 1.93
C VAL A 165 33.64 16.11 2.01
N SER A 166 33.64 14.88 1.50
CA SER A 166 34.85 14.08 1.31
C SER A 166 34.85 13.41 -0.06
N GLY A 167 36.02 12.95 -0.53
CA GLY A 167 36.15 12.32 -1.86
C GLY A 167 36.41 13.29 -3.02
N LEU A 168 36.55 14.59 -2.77
CA LEU A 168 37.08 15.54 -3.76
C LEU A 168 38.58 15.27 -4.01
N GLN A 169 38.95 14.98 -5.25
CA GLN A 169 40.33 14.68 -5.68
C GLN A 169 40.79 15.65 -6.77
N GLY A 170 42.10 15.90 -6.84
CA GLY A 170 42.70 16.71 -7.90
C GLY A 170 42.06 18.11 -8.02
N ASN A 171 41.68 18.48 -9.23
CA ASN A 171 41.05 19.77 -9.55
C ASN A 171 39.51 19.68 -9.59
N MET A 172 38.91 18.75 -8.84
CA MET A 172 37.45 18.63 -8.78
C MET A 172 36.82 19.76 -7.97
N GLN A 173 35.71 20.30 -8.47
CA GLN A 173 34.86 21.26 -7.77
C GLN A 173 33.42 20.74 -7.75
N LEU A 174 32.86 20.57 -6.56
CA LEU A 174 31.43 20.29 -6.38
C LEU A 174 30.67 21.62 -6.32
N LEU A 175 29.55 21.72 -7.02
CA LEU A 175 28.66 22.88 -6.95
C LEU A 175 27.22 22.45 -6.65
N ALA A 176 26.56 23.19 -5.76
CA ALA A 176 25.12 23.10 -5.47
C ALA A 176 24.42 24.38 -5.94
N ALA A 177 23.54 24.27 -6.93
CA ALA A 177 22.91 25.39 -7.62
C ALA A 177 23.93 26.47 -8.07
N GLY A 178 25.08 26.03 -8.56
CA GLY A 178 26.18 26.91 -9.00
C GLY A 178 27.08 27.47 -7.88
N HIS A 179 26.78 27.20 -6.61
CA HIS A 179 27.64 27.59 -5.48
C HIS A 179 28.69 26.52 -5.20
N PRO A 180 29.99 26.86 -5.18
CA PRO A 180 31.05 25.91 -4.82
C PRO A 180 30.85 25.37 -3.40
N ILE A 181 30.85 24.04 -3.26
CA ILE A 181 30.76 23.33 -1.98
C ILE A 181 32.07 22.61 -1.72
N SER A 182 32.60 22.82 -0.52
CA SER A 182 33.79 22.15 0.01
C SER A 182 33.54 21.72 1.45
N ASN A 183 34.50 21.03 2.06
CA ASN A 183 34.35 20.61 3.45
C ASN A 183 34.19 21.83 4.39
N ASN A 184 33.18 21.79 5.27
CA ASN A 184 32.80 22.87 6.17
C ASN A 184 32.32 24.15 5.46
N THR A 185 31.58 24.00 4.37
CA THR A 185 30.93 25.13 3.69
C THR A 185 29.59 25.43 4.35
N ASP A 186 29.32 26.69 4.66
CA ASP A 186 28.01 27.17 5.10
C ASP A 186 27.40 28.11 4.06
N ILE A 187 26.14 27.89 3.72
CA ILE A 187 25.36 28.78 2.85
C ILE A 187 24.17 29.30 3.65
N THR A 188 24.11 30.62 3.86
CA THR A 188 23.02 31.28 4.59
C THR A 188 22.29 32.27 3.70
N HIS A 189 20.97 32.14 3.60
CA HIS A 189 20.09 33.09 2.94
C HIS A 189 19.12 33.72 3.94
N SER A 190 18.75 34.99 3.74
CA SER A 190 17.78 35.70 4.58
C SER A 190 16.52 36.00 3.79
N TYR A 191 15.36 35.79 4.42
CA TYR A 191 14.04 36.06 3.83
C TYR A 191 13.16 36.80 4.84
N ALA A 192 12.46 37.84 4.38
CA ALA A 192 11.49 38.55 5.22
C ALA A 192 10.24 37.70 5.42
N ILE A 193 9.75 37.62 6.66
CA ILE A 193 8.53 36.90 7.02
C ILE A 193 7.32 37.68 6.49
N THR A 194 6.41 36.98 5.81
CA THR A 194 5.14 37.54 5.36
C THR A 194 4.04 37.31 6.40
N PRO A 195 2.90 38.02 6.33
CA PRO A 195 1.75 37.71 7.19
C PRO A 195 1.30 36.26 6.97
N PHE A 196 0.97 35.54 8.04
CA PHE A 196 0.60 34.13 7.95
C PHE A 196 -0.60 33.93 7.01
N PRO A 197 -0.48 33.08 5.98
CA PRO A 197 -1.52 32.91 4.97
C PRO A 197 -2.74 32.17 5.55
N LYS A 198 -3.94 32.52 5.08
CA LYS A 198 -5.17 31.80 5.46
C LYS A 198 -5.07 30.34 5.01
N ARG A 199 -5.26 29.40 5.95
CA ARG A 199 -5.33 27.97 5.63
C ARG A 199 -6.50 27.70 4.67
N PRO A 200 -6.26 27.05 3.52
CA PRO A 200 -7.33 26.62 2.63
C PRO A 200 -8.19 25.53 3.27
N GLU A 201 -9.41 25.33 2.76
CA GLU A 201 -10.30 24.27 3.23
C GLU A 201 -9.71 22.88 2.94
N GLU A 202 -9.97 21.95 3.85
CA GLU A 202 -9.52 20.56 3.71
C GLU A 202 -10.43 19.79 2.75
N ILE A 203 -9.84 18.91 1.94
CA ILE A 203 -10.60 18.10 0.99
C ILE A 203 -11.17 16.90 1.75
N THR A 204 -12.47 16.93 2.02
CA THR A 204 -13.16 15.90 2.83
C THR A 204 -13.82 14.79 2.00
N SER A 205 -13.88 14.96 0.68
CA SER A 205 -14.38 13.95 -0.25
C SER A 205 -13.62 13.99 -1.56
N GLY A 206 -13.44 12.83 -2.17
CA GLY A 206 -12.72 12.70 -3.42
C GLY A 206 -13.47 11.79 -4.37
N ASN A 207 -13.59 12.24 -5.60
CA ASN A 207 -14.09 11.46 -6.72
C ASN A 207 -12.92 11.28 -7.70
N GLY A 208 -12.83 10.12 -8.35
CA GLY A 208 -11.70 9.80 -9.23
C GLY A 208 -11.50 10.79 -10.38
N ALA A 209 -12.55 11.55 -10.71
CA ALA A 209 -12.50 12.57 -11.75
C ALA A 209 -11.84 13.89 -11.29
N GLN A 210 -11.89 14.26 -10.01
CA GLN A 210 -11.16 15.40 -9.45
C GLN A 210 -9.65 15.17 -9.55
N TYR A 211 -9.18 13.94 -9.29
CA TYR A 211 -7.79 13.56 -9.52
C TYR A 211 -7.37 13.80 -10.98
N TRP A 212 -8.21 13.42 -11.94
CA TRP A 212 -7.94 13.63 -13.37
C TRP A 212 -8.00 15.10 -13.78
N LEU A 213 -8.87 15.91 -13.16
CA LEU A 213 -8.91 17.36 -13.33
C LEU A 213 -7.62 18.04 -12.85
N ASP A 214 -7.13 17.66 -11.68
CA ASP A 214 -5.90 18.21 -11.12
C ASP A 214 -4.69 17.81 -11.98
N LYS A 215 -4.61 16.52 -12.36
CA LYS A 215 -3.53 15.98 -13.18
C LYS A 215 -3.48 16.58 -14.60
N SER A 216 -4.64 16.97 -15.12
CA SER A 216 -4.76 17.59 -16.45
C SER A 216 -4.49 19.10 -16.44
N GLY A 217 -4.07 19.67 -15.29
CA GLY A 217 -3.76 21.09 -15.14
C GLY A 217 -4.99 22.00 -15.04
N CYS A 218 -6.20 21.45 -14.99
CA CYS A 218 -7.45 22.22 -14.95
C CYS A 218 -7.56 23.08 -13.70
N SER A 219 -6.93 22.65 -12.59
CA SER A 219 -6.87 23.36 -11.30
C SER A 219 -6.09 24.67 -11.35
N THR A 220 -5.30 24.91 -12.41
CA THR A 220 -4.59 26.18 -12.62
C THR A 220 -5.56 27.34 -12.88
N CYS A 221 -6.73 27.05 -13.48
CA CYS A 221 -7.69 28.08 -13.90
C CYS A 221 -9.08 27.89 -13.29
N HIS A 222 -9.44 26.67 -12.88
CA HIS A 222 -10.75 26.33 -12.33
C HIS A 222 -10.61 25.83 -10.89
N THR A 223 -11.62 26.10 -10.06
CA THR A 223 -11.76 25.46 -8.75
C THR A 223 -13.13 24.80 -8.64
N ALA A 224 -13.33 23.98 -7.60
CA ALA A 224 -14.62 23.31 -7.40
C ALA A 224 -15.77 24.29 -7.17
N LEU A 225 -15.59 25.26 -6.25
CA LEU A 225 -16.66 26.12 -5.76
C LEU A 225 -16.51 27.58 -6.18
N GLU A 226 -15.28 28.11 -6.15
CA GLU A 226 -15.01 29.52 -6.37
C GLU A 226 -14.55 29.80 -7.81
N LYS A 227 -15.04 30.90 -8.38
CA LYS A 227 -14.55 31.39 -9.67
C LYS A 227 -13.11 31.90 -9.50
N MET A 228 -12.23 31.49 -10.41
CA MET A 228 -10.84 31.98 -10.47
C MET A 228 -10.59 32.64 -11.84
N ILE A 229 -9.67 32.10 -12.65
CA ILE A 229 -9.46 32.55 -14.04
C ILE A 229 -10.67 32.12 -14.90
N GLY A 230 -11.08 30.86 -14.76
CA GLY A 230 -12.29 30.28 -15.33
C GLY A 230 -13.44 30.16 -14.30
N PRO A 231 -14.65 29.80 -14.75
CA PRO A 231 -15.77 29.50 -13.86
C PRO A 231 -15.48 28.32 -12.94
N SER A 232 -16.13 28.26 -11.78
CA SER A 232 -16.05 27.08 -10.91
C SER A 232 -16.73 25.88 -11.54
N TYR A 233 -16.36 24.67 -11.11
CA TYR A 233 -17.01 23.45 -11.61
C TYR A 233 -18.50 23.41 -11.27
N VAL A 234 -18.92 23.94 -10.12
CA VAL A 234 -20.34 24.10 -9.75
C VAL A 234 -21.05 25.08 -10.69
N GLU A 235 -20.41 26.21 -11.05
CA GLU A 235 -20.99 27.15 -12.03
C GLU A 235 -21.22 26.47 -13.38
N ILE A 236 -20.23 25.68 -13.85
CA ILE A 236 -20.38 24.87 -15.06
C ILE A 236 -21.53 23.86 -14.88
N ALA A 237 -21.53 23.07 -13.81
CA ALA A 237 -22.59 22.09 -13.53
C ALA A 237 -23.98 22.72 -13.60
N ASN A 238 -24.18 23.84 -12.90
CA ASN A 238 -25.45 24.55 -12.83
C ASN A 238 -25.89 25.11 -14.18
N ARG A 239 -24.96 25.68 -14.97
CA ARG A 239 -25.28 26.22 -16.31
C ARG A 239 -25.68 25.14 -17.30
N TYR A 240 -25.08 23.96 -17.22
CA TYR A 240 -25.30 22.86 -18.16
C TYR A 240 -26.28 21.79 -17.66
N ALA A 241 -26.80 21.92 -16.43
CA ALA A 241 -27.66 20.93 -15.77
C ALA A 241 -28.90 20.52 -16.60
N GLN A 242 -29.44 21.43 -17.40
CA GLN A 242 -30.66 21.22 -18.19
C GLN A 242 -30.40 20.98 -19.68
N ILE A 243 -29.13 20.87 -20.10
CA ILE A 243 -28.76 20.69 -21.50
C ILE A 243 -28.55 19.20 -21.77
N LYS A 244 -29.44 18.60 -22.57
CA LYS A 244 -29.43 17.16 -22.90
C LYS A 244 -28.12 16.69 -23.58
N GLU A 245 -27.41 17.60 -24.24
CA GLU A 245 -26.12 17.36 -24.91
C GLU A 245 -24.94 18.04 -24.20
N ALA A 246 -25.07 18.38 -22.92
CA ALA A 246 -24.03 19.04 -22.15
C ALA A 246 -22.69 18.29 -22.18
N LEU A 247 -22.74 16.96 -22.03
CA LEU A 247 -21.55 16.12 -21.96
C LEU A 247 -20.71 16.16 -23.25
N PRO A 248 -21.22 15.79 -24.44
CA PRO A 248 -20.42 15.87 -25.67
C PRO A 248 -20.00 17.31 -26.01
N LEU A 249 -20.85 18.30 -25.73
CA LEU A 249 -20.53 19.72 -25.94
C LEU A 249 -19.33 20.16 -25.09
N LEU A 250 -19.35 19.85 -23.79
CA LEU A 250 -18.28 20.23 -22.87
C LEU A 250 -16.99 19.46 -23.13
N VAL A 251 -17.07 18.17 -23.50
CA VAL A 251 -15.90 17.40 -23.95
C VAL A 251 -15.25 18.08 -25.16
N SER A 252 -16.04 18.43 -26.18
CA SER A 252 -15.55 19.15 -27.36
C SER A 252 -14.94 20.50 -27.01
N ARG A 253 -15.55 21.24 -26.08
CA ARG A 253 -15.04 22.55 -25.64
C ARG A 253 -13.71 22.43 -24.89
N VAL A 254 -13.53 21.41 -24.05
CA VAL A 254 -12.24 21.20 -23.38
C VAL A 254 -11.16 20.81 -24.39
N GLN A 255 -11.46 19.96 -25.38
CA GLN A 255 -10.49 19.61 -26.41
C GLN A 255 -10.08 20.80 -27.29
N GLN A 256 -11.05 21.60 -27.73
CA GLN A 256 -10.84 22.65 -28.73
C GLN A 256 -10.59 24.03 -28.13
N GLY A 257 -10.72 24.15 -26.80
CA GLY A 257 -10.73 25.45 -26.12
C GLY A 257 -12.09 26.14 -26.27
N SER A 258 -12.27 27.23 -25.53
CA SER A 258 -13.50 28.03 -25.65
C SER A 258 -13.25 29.49 -25.31
N LYS A 259 -14.00 30.40 -25.95
CA LYS A 259 -13.92 31.85 -25.76
C LYS A 259 -15.31 32.45 -25.67
N GLY A 260 -15.48 33.47 -24.82
CA GLY A 260 -16.68 34.32 -24.78
C GLY A 260 -17.88 33.73 -24.03
N GLU A 261 -17.82 32.48 -23.60
CA GLU A 261 -18.94 31.82 -22.91
C GLU A 261 -19.05 32.24 -21.43
N TRP A 262 -17.92 32.55 -20.79
CA TRP A 262 -17.82 32.84 -19.35
C TRP A 262 -17.15 34.19 -19.05
N GLY A 263 -17.11 35.08 -20.04
CA GLY A 263 -16.41 36.36 -20.03
C GLY A 263 -15.22 36.39 -20.98
N ASP A 264 -14.27 37.31 -20.73
CA ASP A 264 -13.12 37.56 -21.61
C ASP A 264 -11.98 36.54 -21.46
N ALA A 265 -12.03 35.69 -20.43
CA ALA A 265 -11.05 34.64 -20.20
C ALA A 265 -11.24 33.49 -21.21
N GLU A 266 -10.19 33.20 -21.97
CA GLU A 266 -10.14 32.09 -22.93
C GLU A 266 -9.69 30.81 -22.23
N MET A 267 -10.39 29.71 -22.45
CA MET A 267 -9.96 28.38 -22.02
C MET A 267 -9.03 27.80 -23.09
N ILE A 268 -7.78 27.53 -22.71
CA ILE A 268 -6.76 26.92 -23.56
C ILE A 268 -7.25 25.54 -24.04
N PRO A 269 -7.06 25.18 -25.32
CA PRO A 269 -7.42 23.86 -25.82
C PRO A 269 -6.58 22.75 -25.18
N HIS A 270 -7.22 21.61 -24.88
CA HIS A 270 -6.57 20.41 -24.36
C HIS A 270 -6.69 19.26 -25.39
N PRO A 271 -6.10 19.37 -26.60
CA PRO A 271 -6.28 18.39 -27.68
C PRO A 271 -5.61 17.05 -27.37
N ASN A 272 -4.68 17.02 -26.41
CA ASN A 272 -3.94 15.83 -26.01
C ASN A 272 -4.68 14.99 -24.95
N LEU A 273 -5.82 15.46 -24.44
CA LEU A 273 -6.65 14.67 -23.53
C LEU A 273 -7.61 13.79 -24.32
N ASP A 274 -7.57 12.48 -24.01
CA ASP A 274 -8.44 11.50 -24.65
C ASP A 274 -9.91 11.74 -24.31
N VAL A 275 -10.78 11.46 -25.28
CA VAL A 275 -12.23 11.64 -25.18
C VAL A 275 -12.81 10.88 -24.00
N ARG A 276 -12.31 9.67 -23.70
CA ARG A 276 -12.77 8.86 -22.56
C ARG A 276 -12.50 9.56 -21.23
N ASP A 277 -11.28 10.06 -21.05
CA ASP A 277 -10.85 10.68 -19.80
C ASP A 277 -11.60 12.01 -19.59
N LEU A 278 -11.70 12.83 -20.65
CA LEU A 278 -12.53 14.04 -20.65
C LEU A 278 -14.00 13.75 -20.37
N THR A 279 -14.55 12.69 -20.97
CA THR A 279 -15.94 12.28 -20.72
C THR A 279 -16.16 12.01 -19.23
N ASN A 280 -15.22 11.35 -18.57
CA ASN A 280 -15.35 11.07 -17.14
C ASN A 280 -15.18 12.33 -16.28
N MET A 281 -14.23 13.21 -16.64
CA MET A 281 -14.01 14.50 -15.98
C MET A 281 -15.26 15.40 -16.07
N ILE A 282 -15.82 15.53 -17.27
CA ILE A 282 -17.03 16.33 -17.52
C ILE A 282 -18.25 15.71 -16.85
N LYS A 283 -18.44 14.38 -16.89
CA LYS A 283 -19.53 13.71 -16.15
C LYS A 283 -19.49 14.01 -14.66
N TYR A 284 -18.28 14.14 -14.11
CA TYR A 284 -18.12 14.54 -12.72
C TYR A 284 -18.43 16.01 -12.51
N ILE A 285 -17.90 16.93 -13.31
CA ILE A 285 -18.24 18.36 -13.22
C ILE A 285 -19.76 18.52 -13.27
N LEU A 286 -20.42 17.89 -14.24
CA LEU A 286 -21.88 17.87 -14.38
C LEU A 286 -22.62 17.17 -13.23
N SER A 287 -21.94 16.54 -12.28
CA SER A 287 -22.57 15.96 -11.09
C SER A 287 -22.56 16.88 -9.86
N LEU A 288 -21.91 18.05 -9.94
CA LEU A 288 -21.63 18.94 -8.81
C LEU A 288 -22.71 19.98 -8.47
N HIS A 289 -23.94 19.84 -8.96
CA HIS A 289 -25.01 20.83 -8.72
C HIS A 289 -25.23 21.16 -7.23
N ASP A 290 -25.60 22.41 -6.94
CA ASP A 290 -25.90 22.88 -5.58
C ASP A 290 -27.05 22.08 -4.95
N GLY A 291 -26.70 21.18 -4.03
CA GLY A 291 -27.65 20.34 -3.29
C GLY A 291 -27.43 18.85 -3.53
N GLN A 292 -26.96 18.18 -2.49
CA GLN A 292 -26.72 16.74 -2.40
C GLN A 292 -27.80 15.87 -3.06
N ALA A 293 -27.37 14.90 -3.87
CA ALA A 293 -28.10 13.64 -4.02
C ALA A 293 -27.11 12.48 -4.15
N ALA A 294 -27.06 11.67 -3.10
CA ALA A 294 -26.41 10.37 -3.09
C ALA A 294 -26.80 9.57 -4.34
N ARG A 295 -25.81 9.01 -5.03
CA ARG A 295 -26.09 8.06 -6.11
C ARG A 295 -26.82 6.85 -5.51
N PRO A 296 -27.87 6.34 -6.17
CA PRO A 296 -28.57 5.16 -5.69
C PRO A 296 -27.60 3.99 -5.62
N ARG A 297 -27.53 3.38 -4.44
CA ARG A 297 -26.94 2.08 -4.21
C ARG A 297 -27.59 1.12 -5.21
N VAL A 298 -26.80 0.51 -6.09
CA VAL A 298 -27.28 -0.56 -6.96
C VAL A 298 -27.73 -1.68 -6.02
N VAL A 299 -29.04 -1.80 -5.84
CA VAL A 299 -29.65 -2.94 -5.19
C VAL A 299 -29.39 -4.13 -6.10
N LYS A 300 -28.56 -5.07 -5.62
CA LYS A 300 -28.42 -6.39 -6.24
C LYS A 300 -29.83 -6.96 -6.37
N LYS A 301 -30.21 -7.30 -7.60
CA LYS A 301 -31.46 -7.99 -7.89
C LYS A 301 -31.28 -9.42 -7.38
N GLU A 302 -31.92 -9.74 -6.26
CA GLU A 302 -32.00 -11.11 -5.77
C GLU A 302 -32.80 -11.98 -6.75
N ALA A 303 -32.15 -13.07 -7.13
CA ALA A 303 -32.70 -14.34 -7.58
C ALA A 303 -31.65 -15.37 -7.11
N ASP A 304 -31.94 -16.47 -6.45
CA ASP A 304 -33.16 -17.27 -6.35
C ASP A 304 -33.09 -18.08 -5.03
N VAL A 305 -34.22 -18.59 -4.56
CA VAL A 305 -34.42 -19.28 -3.26
C VAL A 305 -33.42 -20.43 -3.01
N ARG A 306 -32.80 -20.50 -1.81
CA ARG A 306 -32.47 -21.77 -1.10
C ARG A 306 -32.11 -21.57 0.38
N THR A 307 -33.05 -22.03 1.22
CA THR A 307 -32.91 -22.76 2.50
C THR A 307 -31.81 -22.37 3.50
N HIS A 308 -32.25 -21.96 4.69
CA HIS A 308 -31.50 -21.72 5.93
C HIS A 308 -30.09 -22.30 6.00
N THR A 309 -29.08 -21.47 6.26
CA THR A 309 -27.74 -21.96 6.58
C THR A 309 -27.11 -21.20 7.75
N LYS A 310 -26.67 -21.97 8.74
CA LYS A 310 -25.87 -21.50 9.87
C LYS A 310 -24.56 -20.88 9.35
N PRO A 311 -23.95 -19.91 10.06
CA PRO A 311 -22.61 -19.40 9.73
C PRO A 311 -21.62 -20.54 9.44
N GLY A 312 -20.92 -20.49 8.31
CA GLY A 312 -20.00 -21.53 7.87
C GLY A 312 -20.55 -22.53 6.83
N PHE A 313 -21.81 -22.40 6.42
CA PHE A 313 -22.49 -23.29 5.47
C PHE A 313 -23.07 -22.49 4.28
N GLY A 314 -22.24 -21.81 3.48
CA GLY A 314 -22.71 -20.89 2.44
C GLY A 314 -22.81 -19.42 2.90
N GLU A 315 -22.65 -19.18 4.21
CA GLU A 315 -22.54 -17.86 4.82
C GLU A 315 -21.20 -17.72 5.56
N ALA A 316 -20.73 -16.48 5.74
CA ALA A 316 -19.52 -16.23 6.49
C ALA A 316 -19.64 -16.71 7.95
N LEU A 317 -18.55 -17.23 8.50
CA LEU A 317 -18.43 -17.46 9.96
C LEU A 317 -18.63 -16.13 10.70
N THR A 318 -19.10 -16.19 11.94
CA THR A 318 -19.29 -14.99 12.79
C THR A 318 -18.41 -14.98 14.03
N GLY A 319 -17.95 -16.15 14.48
CA GLY A 319 -17.17 -16.33 15.70
C GLY A 319 -15.69 -16.63 15.46
N VAL A 320 -14.92 -16.56 16.55
CA VAL A 320 -13.53 -17.03 16.59
C VAL A 320 -13.51 -18.55 16.50
N HIS A 321 -12.55 -19.10 15.77
CA HIS A 321 -12.38 -20.54 15.63
C HIS A 321 -12.22 -21.22 17.00
N PRO A 322 -12.97 -22.31 17.32
CA PRO A 322 -13.02 -22.85 18.69
C PRO A 322 -11.70 -23.42 19.23
N ALA A 323 -10.74 -23.71 18.35
CA ALA A 323 -9.39 -24.11 18.73
C ALA A 323 -8.55 -22.98 19.38
N TYR A 324 -9.05 -21.74 19.37
CA TYR A 324 -8.29 -20.59 19.86
C TYR A 324 -9.05 -19.83 20.94
N GLU A 325 -8.31 -19.42 21.96
CA GLU A 325 -8.70 -18.35 22.86
C GLU A 325 -8.28 -17.01 22.23
N LEU A 326 -9.23 -16.08 22.09
CA LEU A 326 -8.97 -14.72 21.63
C LEU A 326 -8.60 -13.84 22.83
N ILE A 327 -7.45 -13.17 22.75
CA ILE A 327 -6.90 -12.33 23.81
C ILE A 327 -6.75 -10.91 23.25
N GLU A 328 -7.33 -9.95 23.96
CA GLU A 328 -7.13 -8.53 23.71
C GLU A 328 -5.78 -8.10 24.28
N ILE A 329 -4.88 -7.67 23.40
CA ILE A 329 -3.50 -7.31 23.77
C ILE A 329 -3.22 -5.80 23.63
N ARG A 330 -4.12 -5.03 23.01
CA ARG A 330 -3.92 -3.58 22.85
C ARG A 330 -4.71 -2.79 23.91
N PRO A 331 -4.09 -1.79 24.57
CA PRO A 331 -4.81 -0.76 25.32
C PRO A 331 -5.88 -0.04 24.47
N ASN A 332 -6.97 0.40 25.09
CA ASN A 332 -8.09 1.07 24.41
C ASN A 332 -7.71 2.36 23.67
N ASN A 333 -6.68 3.08 24.15
CA ASN A 333 -6.15 4.30 23.54
C ASN A 333 -5.15 4.02 22.41
N PHE A 334 -4.73 2.78 22.20
CA PHE A 334 -3.85 2.39 21.11
C PHE A 334 -4.65 1.78 19.96
N ARG A 335 -4.71 2.49 18.83
CA ARG A 335 -5.56 2.16 17.67
C ARG A 335 -4.72 1.97 16.40
N PRO A 336 -3.83 0.97 16.36
CA PRO A 336 -2.88 0.82 15.26
C PRO A 336 -3.58 0.33 13.99
N ARG A 337 -3.42 1.05 12.89
CA ARG A 337 -3.71 0.55 11.55
C ARG A 337 -2.52 -0.26 11.08
N VAL A 338 -2.50 -1.56 11.35
CA VAL A 338 -1.28 -2.37 11.24
C VAL A 338 -0.87 -2.57 9.79
N GLY A 339 0.27 -1.98 9.41
CA GLY A 339 0.86 -2.09 8.07
C GLY A 339 1.84 -3.24 7.92
N GLY A 340 2.62 -3.55 8.96
CA GLY A 340 3.64 -4.61 8.99
C GLY A 340 3.85 -5.09 10.43
N MET A 341 4.30 -6.34 10.61
CA MET A 341 4.55 -6.95 11.92
C MET A 341 5.79 -7.85 11.88
N ALA A 342 6.61 -7.77 12.92
CA ALA A 342 7.72 -8.71 13.13
C ALA A 342 8.05 -8.81 14.61
N PHE A 343 8.52 -9.98 15.08
CA PHE A 343 9.12 -10.07 16.41
C PHE A 343 10.60 -9.71 16.34
N HIS A 344 11.02 -8.87 17.27
CA HIS A 344 12.44 -8.62 17.52
C HIS A 344 13.02 -9.77 18.38
N PRO A 345 14.31 -10.12 18.28
CA PRO A 345 14.91 -11.23 19.04
C PRO A 345 14.78 -11.15 20.57
N ASP A 346 14.53 -9.98 21.12
CA ASP A 346 14.27 -9.77 22.55
C ASP A 346 12.85 -10.16 22.99
N GLY A 347 12.00 -10.60 22.05
CA GLY A 347 10.61 -11.00 22.30
C GLY A 347 9.58 -9.87 22.14
N SER A 348 10.02 -8.63 21.88
CA SER A 348 9.10 -7.52 21.62
C SER A 348 8.47 -7.61 20.22
N LEU A 349 7.20 -7.24 20.11
CA LEU A 349 6.51 -7.14 18.82
C LEU A 349 6.76 -5.75 18.23
N LEU A 350 7.28 -5.72 17.02
CA LEU A 350 7.37 -4.52 16.20
C LEU A 350 6.14 -4.44 15.29
N ILE A 351 5.53 -3.26 15.22
CA ILE A 351 4.45 -2.98 14.26
C ILE A 351 4.72 -1.67 13.52
N SER A 352 4.53 -1.66 12.20
CA SER A 352 4.45 -0.42 11.43
C SER A 352 3.00 -0.01 11.23
N THR A 353 2.71 1.29 11.10
CA THR A 353 1.34 1.79 10.93
C THR A 353 1.09 2.44 9.56
N TRP A 354 0.01 2.02 8.92
CA TRP A 354 -0.54 2.64 7.72
C TRP A 354 -1.52 3.77 8.14
N ASP A 355 -0.96 4.85 8.66
CA ASP A 355 -1.69 6.03 9.15
C ASP A 355 -0.95 7.34 8.82
N SER A 356 -1.47 8.46 9.30
CA SER A 356 -0.93 9.79 9.04
C SER A 356 0.47 10.03 9.60
N VAL A 357 0.93 9.21 10.55
CA VAL A 357 2.25 9.37 11.19
C VAL A 357 3.29 8.48 10.52
N GLY A 358 2.90 7.30 10.04
CA GLY A 358 3.82 6.33 9.43
C GLY A 358 4.85 5.86 10.45
N SER A 359 4.37 5.32 11.56
CA SER A 359 5.20 4.99 12.73
C SER A 359 5.69 3.55 12.70
N VAL A 360 6.76 3.28 13.45
CA VAL A 360 7.05 1.94 13.98
C VAL A 360 6.94 1.99 15.50
N TYR A 361 6.21 1.04 16.07
CA TYR A 361 6.09 0.85 17.51
C TYR A 361 6.75 -0.46 17.93
N ARG A 362 7.34 -0.48 19.11
CA ARG A 362 7.83 -1.65 19.82
C ARG A 362 6.94 -1.91 21.03
N LEU A 363 6.44 -3.13 21.14
CA LEU A 363 5.51 -3.57 22.18
C LEU A 363 6.14 -4.68 23.01
N SER A 364 6.17 -4.52 24.33
CA SER A 364 6.62 -5.51 25.31
C SER A 364 5.49 -5.84 26.30
N GLY A 365 5.66 -6.90 27.09
CA GLY A 365 4.67 -7.34 28.10
C GLY A 365 3.48 -8.13 27.53
N LEU A 366 3.54 -8.54 26.26
CA LEU A 366 2.47 -9.26 25.54
C LEU A 366 2.23 -10.69 26.04
N GLU A 367 3.18 -11.25 26.79
CA GLU A 367 3.09 -12.56 27.45
C GLU A 367 2.17 -12.56 28.68
N ASN A 368 1.85 -11.37 29.20
CA ASN A 368 1.00 -11.24 30.39
C ASN A 368 -0.50 -11.38 30.09
N ASP A 369 -0.87 -11.47 28.80
CA ASP A 369 -2.26 -11.57 28.33
C ASP A 369 -3.18 -10.47 28.92
N ARG A 370 -2.58 -9.31 29.23
CA ARG A 370 -3.23 -8.18 29.90
C ARG A 370 -2.88 -6.86 29.20
N PRO A 371 -3.84 -6.20 28.53
CA PRO A 371 -3.55 -5.02 27.72
C PRO A 371 -2.99 -3.86 28.55
N GLU A 372 -3.39 -3.72 29.82
CA GLU A 372 -2.89 -2.67 30.72
C GLU A 372 -1.41 -2.80 31.11
N LEU A 373 -0.80 -3.96 30.86
CA LEU A 373 0.63 -4.21 31.09
C LEU A 373 1.48 -4.11 29.83
N VAL A 374 0.85 -3.85 28.68
CA VAL A 374 1.57 -3.72 27.42
C VAL A 374 2.21 -2.34 27.35
N GLU A 375 3.53 -2.32 27.34
CA GLU A 375 4.30 -1.10 27.13
C GLU A 375 4.42 -0.84 25.63
N ILE A 376 4.13 0.39 25.22
CA ILE A 376 4.13 0.79 23.81
C ILE A 376 5.10 1.94 23.65
N LYS A 377 6.16 1.71 22.87
CA LYS A 377 7.14 2.73 22.54
C LYS A 377 7.13 3.00 21.05
N ARG A 378 6.93 4.26 20.63
CA ARG A 378 7.15 4.65 19.23
C ARG A 378 8.65 4.80 19.01
N ILE A 379 9.21 3.96 18.15
CA ILE A 379 10.65 3.92 17.88
C ILE A 379 11.01 4.67 16.59
N ALA A 380 10.07 4.82 15.65
CA ALA A 380 10.27 5.58 14.41
C ALA A 380 8.99 6.27 13.95
N SER A 381 9.13 7.30 13.09
CA SER A 381 8.01 8.00 12.47
C SER A 381 8.38 8.61 11.11
N GLY A 382 7.38 9.12 10.37
CA GLY A 382 7.63 9.86 9.12
C GLY A 382 7.87 8.96 7.90
N LEU A 383 7.59 7.66 8.00
CA LEU A 383 7.66 6.71 6.88
C LEU A 383 6.43 6.84 5.98
N ALA A 384 6.59 6.63 4.68
CA ALA A 384 5.53 6.76 3.68
C ALA A 384 4.79 5.43 3.47
N GLU A 385 3.65 5.26 4.15
CA GLU A 385 2.78 4.09 4.00
C GLU A 385 3.53 2.75 4.22
N PRO A 386 4.14 2.54 5.40
CA PRO A 386 5.00 1.39 5.67
C PRO A 386 4.20 0.08 5.80
N LEU A 387 4.11 -0.66 4.69
CA LEU A 387 3.35 -1.90 4.55
C LEU A 387 4.22 -3.16 4.58
N GLY A 388 5.52 -3.03 4.88
CA GLY A 388 6.34 -4.18 5.23
C GLY A 388 7.35 -3.92 6.34
N LEU A 389 7.57 -4.93 7.17
CA LEU A 389 8.41 -4.86 8.35
C LEU A 389 9.01 -6.24 8.61
N THR A 390 10.32 -6.31 8.83
CA THR A 390 11.00 -7.55 9.22
C THR A 390 12.25 -7.25 10.06
N THR A 391 12.80 -8.28 10.67
CA THR A 391 14.06 -8.22 11.42
C THR A 391 15.09 -9.16 10.81
N VAL A 392 16.36 -8.73 10.76
CA VAL A 392 17.51 -9.57 10.40
C VAL A 392 18.48 -9.53 11.57
N GLY A 393 18.39 -10.54 12.45
CA GLY A 393 18.96 -10.41 13.79
C GLY A 393 18.26 -9.27 14.53
N GLU A 394 19.03 -8.36 15.11
CA GLU A 394 18.51 -7.17 15.83
C GLU A 394 18.18 -5.99 14.88
N GLU A 395 18.54 -6.10 13.60
CA GLU A 395 18.37 -5.01 12.65
C GLU A 395 16.93 -4.93 12.13
N ILE A 396 16.35 -3.73 12.13
CA ILE A 396 14.97 -3.48 11.75
C ILE A 396 14.91 -2.92 10.34
N TYR A 397 14.12 -3.57 9.48
CA TYR A 397 13.92 -3.17 8.08
C TYR A 397 12.44 -2.89 7.80
N VAL A 398 12.17 -1.76 7.14
CA VAL A 398 10.82 -1.33 6.79
C VAL A 398 10.72 -1.10 5.29
N LEU A 399 9.82 -1.82 4.64
CA LEU A 399 9.41 -1.52 3.27
C LEU A 399 8.28 -0.51 3.29
N GLN A 400 8.54 0.66 2.73
CA GLN A 400 7.59 1.74 2.53
C GLN A 400 7.37 1.97 1.04
N LYS A 401 6.35 2.76 0.68
CA LYS A 401 5.98 3.02 -0.72
C LYS A 401 7.16 3.45 -1.61
N HIS A 402 8.13 4.13 -1.02
CA HIS A 402 9.20 4.83 -1.74
C HIS A 402 10.53 4.09 -1.76
N GLU A 403 10.81 3.26 -0.75
CA GLU A 403 12.12 2.65 -0.51
C GLU A 403 12.03 1.50 0.52
N LEU A 404 13.07 0.66 0.53
CA LEU A 404 13.40 -0.21 1.66
C LEU A 404 14.35 0.55 2.60
N THR A 405 13.97 0.69 3.87
CA THR A 405 14.71 1.47 4.87
C THR A 405 15.18 0.59 6.02
N LYS A 406 16.43 0.76 6.44
CA LYS A 406 16.95 0.22 7.71
C LYS A 406 16.88 1.31 8.78
N LEU A 407 16.39 0.96 9.96
CA LEU A 407 16.33 1.84 11.12
C LEU A 407 17.54 1.56 12.02
N ILE A 408 18.27 2.60 12.41
CA ILE A 408 19.45 2.50 13.27
C ILE A 408 19.24 3.39 14.50
N ASP A 409 19.52 2.80 15.66
CA ASP A 409 19.58 3.43 16.97
C ASP A 409 21.06 3.45 17.39
N HIS A 410 21.66 4.63 17.42
CA HIS A 410 23.09 4.82 17.69
C HIS A 410 23.38 4.91 19.19
N ASP A 411 22.45 5.44 19.98
CA ASP A 411 22.63 5.68 21.42
C ASP A 411 21.97 4.62 22.33
N GLN A 412 21.30 3.64 21.72
CA GLN A 412 20.64 2.51 22.36
C GLN A 412 19.45 2.91 23.25
N ASP A 413 18.87 4.08 23.01
CA ASP A 413 17.67 4.53 23.72
C ASP A 413 16.38 3.91 23.14
N GLN A 414 16.46 3.05 22.11
CA GLN A 414 15.38 2.44 21.35
C GLN A 414 14.55 3.42 20.50
N ILE A 415 15.07 4.60 20.20
CA ILE A 415 14.53 5.54 19.22
C ILE A 415 15.45 5.50 18.00
N THR A 416 14.85 5.59 16.82
CA THR A 416 15.60 5.59 15.57
C THR A 416 16.27 6.94 15.37
N ASP A 417 17.60 6.93 15.37
CA ASP A 417 18.43 8.08 15.06
C ASP A 417 18.65 8.21 13.55
N GLU A 418 18.84 7.11 12.83
CA GLU A 418 19.18 7.14 11.41
C GLU A 418 18.30 6.22 10.56
N TYR A 419 17.81 6.78 9.45
CA TYR A 419 16.98 6.12 8.45
C TYR A 419 17.82 5.90 7.20
N VAL A 420 18.35 4.69 7.04
CA VAL A 420 19.24 4.33 5.92
C VAL A 420 18.42 3.77 4.77
N CYS A 421 18.56 4.36 3.59
CA CYS A 421 17.99 3.84 2.35
C CYS A 421 18.80 2.62 1.91
N ILE A 422 18.19 1.43 1.96
CA ILE A 422 18.80 0.20 1.45
C ILE A 422 18.54 0.08 -0.05
N ASN A 423 17.34 0.44 -0.51
CA ASN A 423 17.03 0.46 -1.94
C ASN A 423 15.83 1.36 -2.25
N ASN A 424 15.96 2.19 -3.27
CA ASN A 424 14.91 3.02 -3.86
C ASN A 424 14.91 2.90 -5.41
N GLN A 425 15.39 1.77 -5.95
CA GLN A 425 15.55 1.62 -7.40
C GLN A 425 14.23 1.40 -8.14
N PHE A 426 13.22 0.86 -7.45
CA PHE A 426 11.89 0.71 -8.04
C PHE A 426 11.20 2.06 -8.23
N GLY A 427 10.51 2.29 -9.34
CA GLY A 427 9.87 3.55 -9.67
C GLY A 427 8.57 3.77 -8.90
N VAL A 428 8.15 5.03 -8.73
CA VAL A 428 6.93 5.42 -8.01
C VAL A 428 6.29 6.65 -8.67
N THR A 429 4.96 6.70 -8.66
CA THR A 429 4.17 7.83 -9.17
C THR A 429 3.27 8.42 -8.08
N THR A 430 2.35 9.28 -8.49
CA THR A 430 1.40 9.94 -7.59
C THR A 430 0.20 9.06 -7.24
N ASP A 431 0.04 7.89 -7.85
CA ASP A 431 -1.08 7.01 -7.51
C ASP A 431 -0.89 6.40 -6.12
N PHE A 432 -1.86 6.64 -5.25
CA PHE A 432 -1.95 6.04 -3.92
C PHE A 432 -1.95 4.50 -3.92
N HIS A 433 -2.49 3.82 -4.94
CA HIS A 433 -2.53 2.34 -4.98
C HIS A 433 -1.19 1.67 -5.32
N GLU A 434 -0.13 2.44 -5.57
CA GLU A 434 1.22 1.92 -5.83
C GLU A 434 1.95 1.52 -4.55
N PHE A 435 1.29 0.69 -3.74
CA PHE A 435 1.84 0.19 -2.49
C PHE A 435 3.07 -0.69 -2.72
N SER A 436 3.90 -0.78 -1.67
CA SER A 436 4.98 -1.76 -1.56
C SER A 436 4.66 -2.69 -0.39
N TYR A 437 4.37 -3.95 -0.68
CA TYR A 437 3.90 -4.94 0.30
C TYR A 437 5.03 -5.87 0.72
N GLY A 438 5.10 -6.24 2.01
CA GLY A 438 6.26 -6.97 2.53
C GLY A 438 6.20 -7.25 4.03
N LEU A 439 7.25 -7.81 4.61
CA LEU A 439 8.58 -8.05 4.02
C LEU A 439 9.12 -9.42 4.44
N VAL A 440 9.48 -10.26 3.47
CA VAL A 440 10.09 -11.57 3.73
C VAL A 440 11.60 -11.46 3.57
N PHE A 441 12.37 -11.96 4.53
CA PHE A 441 13.81 -12.13 4.39
C PHE A 441 14.15 -13.62 4.25
N LYS A 442 14.81 -13.99 3.15
CA LYS A 442 15.21 -15.37 2.82
C LYS A 442 16.48 -15.36 1.98
N ASP A 443 17.41 -16.28 2.22
CA ASP A 443 18.63 -16.46 1.44
C ASP A 443 19.43 -15.14 1.25
N ASN A 444 19.56 -14.35 2.32
CA ASN A 444 20.22 -13.03 2.32
C ASN A 444 19.60 -12.00 1.36
N ARG A 445 18.32 -12.16 1.03
CA ARG A 445 17.54 -11.22 0.21
C ARG A 445 16.21 -10.91 0.87
N PHE A 446 15.79 -9.66 0.72
CA PHE A 446 14.45 -9.20 1.02
C PHE A 446 13.55 -9.44 -0.18
N TYR A 447 12.32 -9.88 0.04
CA TYR A 447 11.30 -10.07 -0.99
C TYR A 447 10.06 -9.26 -0.64
N GLY A 448 9.53 -8.57 -1.64
CA GLY A 448 8.32 -7.77 -1.52
C GLY A 448 7.52 -7.74 -2.82
N GLY A 449 6.34 -7.16 -2.77
CA GLY A 449 5.47 -6.97 -3.93
C GLY A 449 5.25 -5.49 -4.23
N LEU A 450 5.26 -5.13 -5.52
CA LEU A 450 4.98 -3.78 -6.00
C LEU A 450 3.60 -3.75 -6.65
N GLY A 451 2.66 -3.05 -6.01
CA GLY A 451 1.31 -2.84 -6.52
C GLY A 451 1.29 -1.90 -7.74
N LEU A 452 0.28 -2.08 -8.59
CA LEU A 452 0.05 -1.27 -9.78
C LEU A 452 -0.58 0.10 -9.44
N ALA A 453 -0.32 1.11 -10.29
CA ALA A 453 -1.15 2.32 -10.31
C ALA A 453 -2.56 1.99 -10.83
N MET A 454 -3.61 2.45 -10.16
CA MET A 454 -5.00 2.08 -10.49
C MET A 454 -5.76 3.17 -11.23
N ARG A 455 -5.20 4.37 -11.38
CA ARG A 455 -5.85 5.56 -11.97
C ARG A 455 -4.98 6.19 -13.05
N LEU A 456 -4.43 5.35 -13.91
CA LEU A 456 -3.76 5.80 -15.12
C LEU A 456 -4.74 6.50 -16.06
N MET A 457 -4.31 7.61 -16.64
CA MET A 457 -4.93 8.17 -17.83
C MET A 457 -4.73 7.21 -19.01
N SER A 458 -5.54 7.35 -20.06
CA SER A 458 -5.42 6.54 -21.28
C SER A 458 -4.04 6.63 -21.96
N SER A 459 -3.38 7.78 -21.85
CA SER A 459 -2.05 8.04 -22.38
C SER A 459 -0.91 7.49 -21.52
N GLU A 460 -1.21 7.00 -20.32
CA GLU A 460 -0.21 6.58 -19.35
C GLU A 460 -0.07 5.06 -19.31
N GLN A 461 1.11 4.62 -18.91
CA GLN A 461 1.45 3.22 -18.75
C GLN A 461 1.97 2.96 -17.35
N GLN A 462 1.89 1.70 -16.93
CA GLN A 462 2.58 1.25 -15.73
C GLN A 462 4.09 1.35 -15.91
N LEU A 463 4.77 1.74 -14.85
CA LEU A 463 6.23 1.57 -14.76
C LEU A 463 6.61 0.09 -14.94
N GLU A 464 7.82 -0.17 -15.40
CA GLU A 464 8.25 -1.52 -15.81
C GLU A 464 8.25 -2.55 -14.68
N ASP A 465 8.47 -2.07 -13.47
CA ASP A 465 8.59 -2.82 -12.24
C ASP A 465 7.30 -2.93 -11.43
N ARG A 466 6.23 -2.22 -11.83
CA ARG A 466 4.94 -2.27 -11.14
C ARG A 466 4.18 -3.53 -11.53
N GLY A 467 3.46 -4.11 -10.57
CA GLY A 467 2.75 -5.38 -10.73
C GLY A 467 3.68 -6.58 -10.67
N THR A 468 4.63 -6.55 -9.74
CA THR A 468 5.71 -7.54 -9.64
C THR A 468 5.94 -8.02 -8.21
N VAL A 469 6.55 -9.20 -8.10
CA VAL A 469 7.29 -9.60 -6.89
C VAL A 469 8.77 -9.40 -7.18
N PHE A 470 9.47 -8.73 -6.28
CA PHE A 470 10.89 -8.39 -6.40
C PHE A 470 11.72 -8.98 -5.26
N SER A 471 13.03 -8.94 -5.43
CA SER A 471 13.99 -9.16 -4.36
C SER A 471 15.09 -8.11 -4.33
N VAL A 472 15.64 -7.84 -3.15
CA VAL A 472 16.77 -6.92 -2.93
C VAL A 472 17.78 -7.58 -2.00
N SER A 473 19.06 -7.56 -2.35
CA SER A 473 20.12 -8.00 -1.41
C SER A 473 20.44 -6.93 -0.37
N ASN A 474 21.16 -7.29 0.69
CA ASN A 474 21.68 -6.31 1.65
C ASN A 474 22.67 -5.30 1.02
N GLN A 475 23.14 -5.55 -0.21
CA GLN A 475 24.01 -4.66 -0.99
C GLN A 475 23.22 -3.90 -2.08
N SER A 476 21.91 -3.78 -1.92
CA SER A 476 21.02 -2.99 -2.80
C SER A 476 20.79 -3.54 -4.21
N ASP A 477 21.22 -4.77 -4.52
CA ASP A 477 20.96 -5.44 -5.80
C ASP A 477 19.48 -5.81 -5.96
N PHE A 478 18.73 -5.05 -6.77
CA PHE A 478 17.30 -5.22 -7.06
C PHE A 478 17.05 -6.14 -8.25
N GLN A 479 16.14 -7.10 -8.09
CA GLN A 479 15.76 -8.05 -9.14
C GLN A 479 14.25 -8.28 -9.13
N ILE A 480 13.64 -8.31 -10.32
CA ILE A 480 12.24 -8.68 -10.46
C ILE A 480 12.13 -10.19 -10.64
N ILE A 481 11.44 -10.86 -9.72
CA ILE A 481 11.28 -12.31 -9.69
C ILE A 481 10.12 -12.77 -10.59
N ALA A 482 8.97 -12.11 -10.50
CA ALA A 482 7.77 -12.48 -11.24
C ALA A 482 6.89 -11.26 -11.56
N ARG A 483 5.99 -11.40 -12.54
CA ARG A 483 5.20 -10.29 -13.13
C ARG A 483 3.72 -10.63 -13.24
N GLY A 484 2.92 -9.62 -13.62
CA GLY A 484 1.50 -9.81 -13.92
C GLY A 484 0.63 -9.84 -12.68
N PHE A 485 1.07 -9.14 -11.63
CA PHE A 485 0.28 -8.94 -10.43
C PHE A 485 -0.47 -7.60 -10.44
N ARG A 486 -1.57 -7.51 -9.71
CA ARG A 486 -2.37 -6.29 -9.50
C ARG A 486 -2.04 -5.61 -8.19
N GLN A 487 -2.34 -6.27 -7.07
CA GLN A 487 -2.11 -5.79 -5.70
C GLN A 487 -1.82 -7.00 -4.79
N THR A 488 -0.55 -7.23 -4.47
CA THR A 488 -0.08 -8.39 -3.70
C THR A 488 0.00 -8.06 -2.20
N ASN A 489 -1.13 -7.83 -1.55
CA ASN A 489 -1.14 -7.31 -0.17
C ASN A 489 -0.42 -8.21 0.85
N GLY A 490 -0.40 -9.52 0.61
CA GLY A 490 0.33 -10.48 1.44
C GLY A 490 1.48 -11.16 0.69
N ILE A 491 2.61 -11.32 1.39
CA ILE A 491 3.75 -12.15 0.98
C ILE A 491 4.28 -12.93 2.18
N GLY A 492 4.57 -14.21 2.00
CA GLY A 492 5.03 -15.06 3.09
C GLY A 492 5.69 -16.34 2.60
N LEU A 493 6.19 -17.14 3.55
CA LEU A 493 6.85 -18.41 3.27
C LEU A 493 5.88 -19.58 3.48
N GLY A 494 5.91 -20.53 2.55
CA GLY A 494 5.25 -21.83 2.70
C GLY A 494 6.05 -22.79 3.57
N ALA A 495 5.48 -23.97 3.85
CA ALA A 495 6.10 -24.98 4.70
C ALA A 495 7.44 -25.51 4.17
N GLY A 496 7.66 -25.49 2.86
CA GLY A 496 8.94 -25.83 2.22
C GLY A 496 9.89 -24.65 2.03
N GLY A 497 9.54 -23.47 2.56
CA GLY A 497 10.31 -22.24 2.40
C GLY A 497 10.12 -21.54 1.04
N GLU A 498 9.22 -22.02 0.18
CA GLU A 498 8.86 -21.33 -1.06
C GLU A 498 8.08 -20.03 -0.78
N ILE A 499 8.11 -19.08 -1.72
CA ILE A 499 7.43 -17.78 -1.57
C ILE A 499 5.99 -17.90 -2.07
N PHE A 500 5.06 -17.45 -1.24
CA PHE A 500 3.65 -17.31 -1.58
C PHE A 500 3.19 -15.87 -1.45
N VAL A 501 2.30 -15.46 -2.34
CA VAL A 501 1.62 -14.17 -2.25
C VAL A 501 0.12 -14.34 -2.32
N THR A 502 -0.60 -13.43 -1.68
CA THR A 502 -2.03 -13.25 -1.89
C THR A 502 -2.28 -12.00 -2.71
N GLU A 503 -3.25 -12.06 -3.62
CA GLU A 503 -3.55 -10.98 -4.55
C GLU A 503 -5.03 -10.61 -4.52
N ASN A 504 -5.29 -9.29 -4.57
CA ASN A 504 -6.63 -8.73 -4.67
C ASN A 504 -7.13 -8.73 -6.13
N GLN A 505 -8.40 -9.12 -6.30
CA GLN A 505 -9.19 -9.01 -7.52
C GLN A 505 -9.27 -7.60 -8.11
N GLY A 506 -9.56 -7.51 -9.41
CA GLY A 506 -9.80 -6.27 -10.13
C GLY A 506 -9.45 -6.41 -11.60
N GLN A 507 -8.88 -5.36 -12.20
CA GLN A 507 -8.53 -5.33 -13.62
C GLN A 507 -7.69 -6.54 -14.02
N TRP A 508 -8.18 -7.37 -14.94
CA TRP A 508 -7.56 -8.62 -15.40
C TRP A 508 -7.40 -9.71 -14.34
N VAL A 509 -7.87 -9.48 -13.11
CA VAL A 509 -7.77 -10.41 -11.99
C VAL A 509 -9.19 -10.75 -11.54
N PRO A 510 -9.80 -11.82 -12.06
CA PRO A 510 -11.23 -12.05 -11.94
C PRO A 510 -11.72 -12.36 -10.52
N GLY A 511 -10.86 -12.96 -9.70
CA GLY A 511 -11.07 -13.20 -8.27
C GLY A 511 -9.74 -13.09 -7.51
N CYS A 512 -9.79 -13.05 -6.18
CA CYS A 512 -8.58 -13.04 -5.38
C CYS A 512 -7.80 -14.35 -5.57
N LYS A 513 -6.48 -14.33 -5.37
CA LYS A 513 -5.61 -15.50 -5.60
C LYS A 513 -4.66 -15.73 -4.44
N PHE A 514 -4.38 -17.00 -4.17
CA PHE A 514 -3.25 -17.48 -3.37
C PHE A 514 -2.26 -18.13 -4.34
N ILE A 515 -1.04 -17.59 -4.41
CA ILE A 515 -0.11 -17.82 -5.52
C ILE A 515 1.21 -18.34 -4.98
N HIS A 516 1.67 -19.47 -5.50
CA HIS A 516 3.09 -19.86 -5.41
C HIS A 516 3.90 -19.04 -6.42
N VAL A 517 4.83 -18.22 -5.94
CA VAL A 517 5.67 -17.35 -6.79
C VAL A 517 6.77 -18.18 -7.45
N ARG A 518 6.82 -18.12 -8.79
CA ARG A 518 7.84 -18.80 -9.61
C ARG A 518 8.65 -17.76 -10.38
N GLU A 519 9.96 -17.95 -10.41
CA GLU A 519 10.85 -17.06 -11.15
C GLU A 519 10.48 -17.01 -12.64
N GLY A 520 10.43 -15.81 -13.21
CA GLY A 520 10.08 -15.56 -14.61
C GLY A 520 8.59 -15.70 -14.94
N ALA A 521 7.74 -16.14 -14.00
CA ALA A 521 6.32 -16.36 -14.28
C ALA A 521 5.50 -15.08 -14.45
N PHE A 522 4.41 -15.20 -15.19
CA PHE A 522 3.42 -14.17 -15.42
C PHE A 522 2.05 -14.60 -14.89
N TYR A 523 1.42 -13.79 -14.03
CA TYR A 523 0.18 -14.15 -13.31
C TYR A 523 -1.10 -13.47 -13.84
N GLY A 524 -1.04 -12.89 -15.04
CA GLY A 524 -2.22 -12.55 -15.84
C GLY A 524 -2.69 -11.09 -15.82
N CYS A 525 -2.27 -10.25 -14.88
CA CYS A 525 -2.69 -8.85 -14.87
C CYS A 525 -1.96 -8.02 -15.94
N GLN A 526 -2.72 -7.40 -16.84
CA GLN A 526 -2.18 -6.58 -17.96
C GLN A 526 -2.60 -5.10 -17.88
N HIS A 527 -3.15 -4.65 -16.75
CA HIS A 527 -3.71 -3.30 -16.61
C HIS A 527 -2.65 -2.21 -16.84
N GLY A 528 -2.80 -1.42 -17.91
CA GLY A 528 -1.89 -0.31 -18.23
C GLY A 528 -0.52 -0.76 -18.74
N THR A 529 -0.39 -2.01 -19.21
CA THR A 529 0.89 -2.57 -19.68
C THR A 529 1.07 -2.52 -21.20
N GLN A 530 0.04 -2.04 -21.93
CA GLN A 530 -0.02 -2.12 -23.40
C GLN A 530 0.23 -3.56 -23.89
N ASP A 531 1.13 -3.74 -24.85
CA ASP A 531 1.44 -5.03 -25.46
C ASP A 531 2.58 -5.78 -24.74
N ARG A 532 3.08 -5.26 -23.59
CA ARG A 532 4.25 -5.80 -22.88
C ARG A 532 4.14 -7.30 -22.56
N TYR A 533 2.91 -7.79 -22.35
CA TYR A 533 2.64 -9.16 -21.90
C TYR A 533 1.67 -9.95 -22.79
N VAL A 534 1.35 -9.45 -24.00
CA VAL A 534 0.30 -10.04 -24.83
C VAL A 534 0.54 -11.53 -25.17
N ASP A 535 1.81 -11.93 -25.31
CA ASP A 535 2.23 -13.29 -25.66
C ASP A 535 2.73 -14.13 -24.46
N GLN A 536 2.62 -13.61 -23.23
CA GLN A 536 3.14 -14.31 -22.04
C GLN A 536 2.15 -15.35 -21.52
N PRO A 537 2.56 -16.62 -21.35
CA PRO A 537 1.68 -17.66 -20.81
C PRO A 537 1.31 -17.36 -19.36
N VAL A 538 0.01 -17.36 -19.06
CA VAL A 538 -0.49 -17.13 -17.70
C VAL A 538 -0.26 -18.37 -16.86
N THR A 539 0.39 -18.18 -15.72
CA THR A 539 0.56 -19.22 -14.69
C THR A 539 -0.67 -19.25 -13.78
N PRO A 540 -1.33 -20.40 -13.58
CA PRO A 540 -2.49 -20.50 -12.71
C PRO A 540 -2.10 -20.27 -11.23
N PRO A 541 -3.01 -19.75 -10.39
CA PRO A 541 -2.78 -19.69 -8.95
C PRO A 541 -2.75 -21.10 -8.35
N ALA A 542 -2.18 -21.21 -7.14
CA ALA A 542 -2.29 -22.43 -6.37
C ALA A 542 -3.73 -22.62 -5.87
N VAL A 543 -4.36 -21.56 -5.39
CA VAL A 543 -5.76 -21.56 -4.95
C VAL A 543 -6.42 -20.25 -5.34
N TRP A 544 -7.58 -20.32 -6.00
CA TRP A 544 -8.49 -19.19 -6.16
C TRP A 544 -9.21 -18.90 -4.85
N LEU A 545 -9.43 -17.62 -4.58
CA LEU A 545 -10.17 -17.14 -3.42
C LEU A 545 -11.41 -16.40 -3.96
N PRO A 546 -12.54 -17.11 -4.16
CA PRO A 546 -13.74 -16.53 -4.76
C PRO A 546 -14.23 -15.27 -4.06
N GLN A 547 -14.48 -14.26 -4.90
CA GLN A 547 -14.89 -12.93 -4.50
C GLN A 547 -16.25 -12.96 -3.79
N ASP A 548 -16.39 -12.17 -2.72
CA ASP A 548 -17.59 -12.04 -1.87
C ASP A 548 -18.00 -13.33 -1.12
N GLU A 549 -17.41 -14.47 -1.45
CA GLU A 549 -17.68 -15.78 -0.83
C GLU A 549 -16.67 -16.10 0.28
N ILE A 550 -15.38 -15.91 -0.01
CA ILE A 550 -14.30 -16.21 0.94
C ILE A 550 -13.14 -15.20 0.95
N GLY A 551 -12.96 -14.40 -0.11
CA GLY A 551 -11.87 -13.42 -0.18
C GLY A 551 -12.25 -12.15 -0.92
N ASN A 552 -11.87 -11.00 -0.36
CA ASN A 552 -12.07 -9.68 -0.98
C ASN A 552 -10.82 -8.79 -0.93
N SER A 553 -9.90 -9.06 0.00
CA SER A 553 -8.61 -8.38 0.12
C SER A 553 -7.69 -9.22 1.01
N PRO A 554 -7.23 -10.40 0.56
CA PRO A 554 -6.42 -11.29 1.38
C PRO A 554 -5.12 -10.62 1.86
N GLY A 555 -4.73 -10.92 3.09
CA GLY A 555 -3.54 -10.42 3.75
C GLY A 555 -2.38 -11.40 3.69
N GLU A 556 -1.40 -11.19 4.56
CA GLU A 556 -0.17 -11.99 4.64
C GLU A 556 -0.43 -13.49 4.86
N PRO A 557 0.08 -14.38 3.97
CA PRO A 557 0.00 -15.81 4.16
C PRO A 557 1.14 -16.32 5.06
N ILE A 558 0.83 -17.22 5.99
CA ILE A 558 1.83 -17.89 6.84
C ILE A 558 1.51 -19.38 7.03
N VAL A 559 2.51 -20.16 7.46
CA VAL A 559 2.32 -21.57 7.86
C VAL A 559 1.66 -21.64 9.23
N ILE A 560 0.57 -22.39 9.35
CA ILE A 560 -0.06 -22.69 10.65
C ILE A 560 0.78 -23.70 11.43
N ARG A 561 0.95 -23.46 12.73
CA ARG A 561 1.76 -24.32 13.63
C ARG A 561 0.92 -25.18 14.57
N ASP A 562 -0.39 -24.97 14.59
CA ASP A 562 -1.26 -25.41 15.66
C ASP A 562 -2.10 -26.63 15.29
N GLY A 563 -2.18 -27.58 16.22
CA GLY A 563 -3.10 -28.72 16.17
C GLY A 563 -2.98 -29.57 14.91
N PRO A 564 -4.09 -30.17 14.42
CA PRO A 564 -4.06 -31.05 13.25
C PRO A 564 -3.78 -30.31 11.93
N TYR A 565 -3.85 -28.98 11.92
CA TYR A 565 -3.64 -28.17 10.73
C TYR A 565 -2.16 -27.91 10.46
N ALA A 566 -1.28 -28.19 11.42
CA ALA A 566 0.14 -27.85 11.36
C ALA A 566 0.78 -28.21 10.01
N GLY A 567 1.47 -27.24 9.40
CA GLY A 567 2.08 -27.37 8.07
C GLY A 567 1.19 -26.94 6.91
N GLN A 568 -0.10 -26.70 7.12
CA GLN A 568 -0.96 -25.99 6.16
C GLN A 568 -0.70 -24.48 6.19
N MET A 569 -1.40 -23.74 5.32
CA MET A 569 -1.28 -22.29 5.23
C MET A 569 -2.52 -21.60 5.82
N ILE A 570 -2.36 -20.38 6.32
CA ILE A 570 -3.45 -19.47 6.67
C ILE A 570 -3.15 -18.07 6.13
N HIS A 571 -4.19 -17.26 5.93
CA HIS A 571 -4.04 -15.83 5.66
C HIS A 571 -5.22 -15.04 6.25
N GLY A 572 -4.99 -13.77 6.58
CA GLY A 572 -6.04 -12.83 6.92
C GLY A 572 -6.83 -12.34 5.69
N ASP A 573 -7.91 -11.61 5.89
CA ASP A 573 -8.53 -10.78 4.85
C ASP A 573 -8.97 -9.42 5.41
N VAL A 574 -8.66 -8.33 4.70
CA VAL A 574 -8.93 -6.96 5.15
C VAL A 574 -10.38 -6.54 4.95
N THR A 575 -11.08 -7.10 3.96
CA THR A 575 -12.44 -6.67 3.58
C THR A 575 -13.49 -7.73 3.92
N HIS A 576 -13.30 -8.97 3.43
CA HIS A 576 -14.12 -10.11 3.86
C HIS A 576 -13.91 -10.37 5.37
N GLY A 577 -12.73 -10.04 5.90
CA GLY A 577 -12.43 -10.18 7.32
C GLY A 577 -12.02 -11.61 7.71
N GLY A 578 -11.57 -11.74 8.95
CA GLY A 578 -11.22 -13.02 9.55
C GLY A 578 -9.95 -13.64 8.99
N ILE A 579 -9.77 -14.93 9.25
CA ILE A 579 -8.65 -15.76 8.81
C ILE A 579 -9.21 -16.93 8.00
N LYS A 580 -8.51 -17.30 6.93
CA LYS A 580 -8.83 -18.42 6.03
C LYS A 580 -7.71 -19.45 6.09
N ARG A 581 -8.07 -20.73 5.96
CA ARG A 581 -7.11 -21.84 5.96
C ARG A 581 -6.98 -22.40 4.55
N VAL A 582 -5.76 -22.70 4.14
CA VAL A 582 -5.43 -23.19 2.80
C VAL A 582 -4.67 -24.50 2.94
N PHE A 583 -5.25 -25.55 2.38
CA PHE A 583 -4.58 -26.83 2.16
C PHE A 583 -3.95 -26.82 0.76
N LEU A 584 -2.71 -27.29 0.65
CA LEU A 584 -1.98 -27.37 -0.59
C LEU A 584 -1.49 -28.79 -0.83
N GLU A 585 -1.53 -29.21 -2.09
CA GLU A 585 -0.87 -30.42 -2.57
C GLU A 585 -0.08 -30.13 -3.86
N LYS A 586 0.83 -31.03 -4.22
CA LYS A 586 1.60 -30.96 -5.47
C LYS A 586 1.16 -32.06 -6.43
N ARG A 587 0.77 -31.69 -7.64
CA ARG A 587 0.56 -32.58 -8.79
C ARG A 587 1.45 -32.10 -9.94
N ASN A 588 2.22 -32.98 -10.56
CA ASN A 588 3.15 -32.62 -11.64
C ASN A 588 4.10 -31.45 -11.29
N ASN A 589 4.59 -31.40 -10.05
CA ASN A 589 5.40 -30.30 -9.50
C ASN A 589 4.71 -28.92 -9.42
N GLU A 590 3.40 -28.86 -9.66
CA GLU A 590 2.60 -27.65 -9.52
C GLU A 590 1.74 -27.71 -8.26
N TYR A 591 1.65 -26.58 -7.57
CA TYR A 591 0.73 -26.45 -6.44
C TYR A 591 -0.69 -26.29 -6.93
N GLN A 592 -1.59 -27.00 -6.25
CA GLN A 592 -3.01 -26.78 -6.27
C GLN A 592 -3.59 -27.06 -4.88
N GLY A 593 -4.86 -26.77 -4.64
CA GLY A 593 -5.42 -27.06 -3.33
C GLY A 593 -6.72 -26.35 -3.04
N CYS A 594 -7.04 -26.23 -1.76
CA CYS A 594 -8.34 -25.85 -1.28
C CYS A 594 -8.28 -24.77 -0.20
N VAL A 595 -9.21 -23.83 -0.25
CA VAL A 595 -9.42 -22.84 0.82
C VAL A 595 -10.67 -23.16 1.62
N PHE A 596 -10.56 -23.02 2.95
CA PHE A 596 -11.60 -23.24 3.94
C PHE A 596 -11.85 -21.96 4.73
N ARG A 597 -13.10 -21.79 5.19
CA ARG A 597 -13.39 -20.86 6.28
C ARG A 597 -12.66 -21.35 7.54
N PHE A 598 -12.10 -20.43 8.32
CA PHE A 598 -11.35 -20.80 9.53
C PHE A 598 -11.81 -19.99 10.74
N SER A 599 -11.51 -18.69 10.80
CA SER A 599 -11.94 -17.84 11.92
C SER A 599 -12.58 -16.56 11.41
N GLN A 600 -13.62 -16.10 12.10
CA GLN A 600 -14.10 -14.72 12.05
C GLN A 600 -14.02 -14.15 13.48
N GLY A 601 -14.91 -13.22 13.85
CA GLY A 601 -15.00 -12.64 15.19
C GLY A 601 -13.86 -11.70 15.59
N LEU A 602 -12.95 -11.35 14.69
CA LEU A 602 -11.82 -10.46 14.96
C LEU A 602 -12.23 -8.99 14.86
N GLU A 603 -11.49 -8.12 15.55
CA GLU A 603 -11.82 -6.71 15.73
C GLU A 603 -11.92 -5.94 14.40
N ALA A 604 -11.05 -6.23 13.46
CA ALA A 604 -10.97 -5.58 12.16
C ALA A 604 -10.54 -6.57 11.07
N GLY A 605 -10.46 -6.08 9.82
CA GLY A 605 -9.90 -6.86 8.73
C GLY A 605 -8.43 -7.13 8.94
N ILE A 606 -7.99 -8.37 8.73
CA ILE A 606 -6.64 -8.81 9.10
C ILE A 606 -5.68 -8.65 7.93
N ASN A 607 -4.64 -7.86 8.16
CA ASN A 607 -3.62 -7.52 7.19
C ASN A 607 -2.34 -8.36 7.35
N ARG A 608 -1.92 -8.55 8.61
CA ARG A 608 -0.64 -9.18 8.98
C ARG A 608 -0.85 -10.26 10.03
N LEU A 609 -0.05 -11.31 9.94
CA LEU A 609 -0.08 -12.46 10.84
C LEU A 609 1.34 -12.85 11.19
N VAL A 610 1.63 -13.05 12.47
CA VAL A 610 2.95 -13.54 12.91
C VAL A 610 2.82 -14.38 14.16
N TYR A 611 3.62 -15.44 14.27
CA TYR A 611 3.71 -16.23 15.49
C TYR A 611 4.71 -15.62 16.47
N GLY A 612 4.32 -15.50 17.73
CA GLY A 612 5.21 -15.15 18.83
C GLY A 612 6.03 -16.34 19.32
N SER A 613 7.05 -16.05 20.14
CA SER A 613 7.85 -17.08 20.82
C SER A 613 7.05 -17.86 21.86
N ASP A 614 5.91 -17.32 22.31
CA ASP A 614 4.95 -17.96 23.20
C ASP A 614 4.03 -18.96 22.47
N GLY A 615 4.21 -19.13 21.14
CA GLY A 615 3.43 -20.02 20.30
C GLY A 615 2.07 -19.46 19.90
N ALA A 616 1.69 -18.25 20.32
CA ALA A 616 0.43 -17.64 19.93
C ALA A 616 0.53 -16.97 18.55
N LEU A 617 -0.60 -16.91 17.86
CA LEU A 617 -0.76 -16.21 16.59
C LEU A 617 -1.21 -14.77 16.86
N TYR A 618 -0.42 -13.79 16.42
CA TYR A 618 -0.75 -12.37 16.52
C TYR A 618 -1.35 -11.89 15.20
N ALA A 619 -2.48 -11.18 15.29
CA ALA A 619 -3.25 -10.71 14.16
C ALA A 619 -3.34 -9.18 14.15
N GLY A 620 -2.74 -8.58 13.13
CA GLY A 620 -2.74 -7.13 12.90
C GLY A 620 -3.86 -6.71 11.97
N GLY A 621 -4.75 -5.86 12.48
CA GLY A 621 -5.91 -5.32 11.78
C GLY A 621 -5.65 -3.99 11.09
N VAL A 622 -6.24 -3.79 9.92
CA VAL A 622 -6.20 -2.54 9.16
C VAL A 622 -7.54 -2.28 8.47
N GLY A 623 -7.79 -1.03 8.11
CA GLY A 623 -8.86 -0.66 7.21
C GLY A 623 -8.95 0.84 6.98
N MET A 624 -9.79 1.24 6.04
CA MET A 624 -10.18 2.63 5.82
C MET A 624 -11.69 2.73 5.56
N ASN A 625 -12.23 3.92 5.77
CA ASN A 625 -13.61 4.21 5.38
C ASN A 625 -13.77 4.12 3.86
N GLY A 626 -14.93 3.67 3.39
CA GLY A 626 -15.24 3.65 1.95
C GLY A 626 -14.76 2.39 1.23
N GLY A 627 -14.94 1.23 1.88
CA GLY A 627 -14.98 -0.08 1.22
C GLY A 627 -13.69 -0.91 1.22
N TRP A 628 -12.65 -0.52 1.97
CA TRP A 628 -11.47 -1.37 2.22
C TRP A 628 -11.31 -1.57 3.73
N SER A 629 -12.25 -2.31 4.30
CA SER A 629 -12.34 -2.60 5.73
C SER A 629 -13.34 -3.74 5.96
N HIS A 630 -13.19 -4.42 7.09
CA HIS A 630 -14.20 -5.33 7.60
C HIS A 630 -15.06 -4.57 8.63
N ASN A 631 -16.38 -4.51 8.40
CA ASN A 631 -17.33 -3.81 9.27
C ASN A 631 -16.98 -2.34 9.55
N GLU A 632 -16.37 -1.64 8.59
CA GLU A 632 -15.89 -0.24 8.72
C GLU A 632 -14.89 -0.02 9.88
N ARG A 633 -14.28 -1.11 10.38
CA ARG A 633 -13.22 -1.06 11.40
C ARG A 633 -11.88 -0.79 10.71
N GLN A 634 -11.10 0.14 11.28
CA GLN A 634 -9.88 0.66 10.65
C GLN A 634 -8.59 0.16 11.30
N PHE A 635 -8.67 -0.37 12.51
CA PHE A 635 -7.53 -0.75 13.33
C PHE A 635 -7.87 -1.99 14.14
N GLY A 636 -6.85 -2.76 14.49
CA GLY A 636 -6.98 -3.89 15.40
C GLY A 636 -5.63 -4.52 15.69
N LEU A 637 -5.48 -5.12 16.87
CA LEU A 637 -4.31 -5.91 17.22
C LEU A 637 -4.73 -6.91 18.30
N GLN A 638 -4.81 -8.17 17.93
CA GLN A 638 -5.32 -9.25 18.78
C GLN A 638 -4.38 -10.45 18.76
N LYS A 639 -4.51 -11.31 19.76
CA LYS A 639 -3.74 -12.53 19.93
C LYS A 639 -4.67 -13.74 19.97
N LEU A 640 -4.32 -14.80 19.27
CA LEU A 640 -5.04 -16.07 19.18
C LEU A 640 -4.13 -17.16 19.78
N LYS A 641 -4.51 -17.70 20.92
CA LYS A 641 -3.74 -18.74 21.62
C LYS A 641 -4.40 -20.09 21.41
N TYR A 642 -3.68 -21.06 20.85
CA TYR A 642 -4.20 -22.41 20.67
C TYR A 642 -4.50 -23.03 22.04
N ASN A 643 -5.72 -23.52 22.22
CA ASN A 643 -6.23 -24.01 23.51
C ASN A 643 -6.25 -25.54 23.61
N GLY A 644 -5.75 -26.26 22.59
CA GLY A 644 -5.75 -27.73 22.53
C GLY A 644 -7.04 -28.34 22.01
N THR A 645 -8.10 -27.57 21.81
CA THR A 645 -9.36 -28.06 21.24
C THR A 645 -9.16 -28.39 19.76
N VAL A 646 -9.67 -29.54 19.34
CA VAL A 646 -9.78 -29.92 17.92
C VAL A 646 -11.26 -29.92 17.53
N PRO A 647 -11.75 -28.90 16.82
CA PRO A 647 -13.11 -28.89 16.28
C PRO A 647 -13.32 -29.98 15.22
N PHE A 648 -14.57 -30.36 14.96
CA PHE A 648 -14.92 -31.24 13.84
C PHE A 648 -15.03 -30.45 12.54
N GLU A 649 -14.18 -30.80 11.56
CA GLU A 649 -13.99 -30.05 10.32
C GLU A 649 -13.42 -30.93 9.20
N MET A 650 -13.59 -30.47 7.95
CA MET A 650 -12.79 -30.96 6.82
C MET A 650 -11.32 -30.54 7.00
N LEU A 651 -10.42 -31.47 7.29
CA LEU A 651 -8.99 -31.22 7.44
C LEU A 651 -8.29 -30.96 6.09
N SER A 652 -8.63 -31.73 5.06
CA SER A 652 -8.08 -31.57 3.71
C SER A 652 -9.04 -32.09 2.66
N ILE A 653 -8.96 -31.53 1.45
CA ILE A 653 -9.60 -32.07 0.24
C ILE A 653 -8.48 -32.29 -0.76
N SER A 654 -8.28 -33.52 -1.21
CA SER A 654 -7.21 -33.90 -2.16
C SER A 654 -7.80 -34.43 -3.46
N SER A 655 -7.23 -34.07 -4.60
CA SER A 655 -7.70 -34.56 -5.89
C SER A 655 -7.33 -36.03 -6.10
N LEU A 656 -8.26 -36.76 -6.70
CA LEU A 656 -8.08 -38.11 -7.22
C LEU A 656 -8.41 -38.11 -8.72
N LYS A 657 -7.99 -39.17 -9.42
CA LYS A 657 -8.20 -39.29 -10.87
C LYS A 657 -9.68 -39.19 -11.30
N ASP A 658 -10.60 -39.63 -10.45
CA ASP A 658 -12.04 -39.71 -10.72
C ASP A 658 -12.88 -39.08 -9.60
N GLY A 659 -12.32 -38.12 -8.87
CA GLY A 659 -13.00 -37.55 -7.72
C GLY A 659 -12.09 -36.84 -6.72
N PHE A 660 -12.50 -36.87 -5.45
CA PHE A 660 -11.78 -36.25 -4.34
C PHE A 660 -11.80 -37.12 -3.10
N GLU A 661 -10.78 -36.97 -2.25
CA GLU A 661 -10.79 -37.47 -0.88
C GLU A 661 -10.92 -36.27 0.08
N ILE A 662 -11.92 -36.32 0.96
CA ILE A 662 -12.08 -35.40 2.09
C ILE A 662 -11.63 -36.13 3.35
N ALA A 663 -10.61 -35.59 4.04
CA ALA A 663 -10.21 -36.05 5.37
C ALA A 663 -10.82 -35.13 6.42
N PHE A 664 -11.23 -35.68 7.56
CA PHE A 664 -11.83 -34.95 8.68
C PHE A 664 -10.95 -34.99 9.92
N THR A 665 -11.11 -34.00 10.81
CA THR A 665 -10.39 -33.93 12.08
C THR A 665 -10.90 -34.94 13.13
N HIS A 666 -12.13 -35.44 12.97
CA HIS A 666 -12.73 -36.51 13.77
C HIS A 666 -13.49 -37.50 12.87
N PRO A 667 -13.68 -38.77 13.30
CA PRO A 667 -14.50 -39.73 12.57
C PRO A 667 -15.96 -39.29 12.43
N ILE A 668 -16.50 -39.40 11.21
CA ILE A 668 -17.88 -39.01 10.86
C ILE A 668 -18.89 -40.01 11.44
N GLU A 669 -20.08 -39.56 11.84
CA GLU A 669 -21.18 -40.44 12.22
C GLU A 669 -21.90 -41.01 10.97
N GLU A 670 -21.76 -42.32 10.73
CA GLU A 670 -22.36 -42.99 9.56
C GLU A 670 -23.83 -43.37 9.77
N GLU A 671 -24.23 -43.76 11.00
CA GLU A 671 -25.57 -44.32 11.29
C GLU A 671 -26.73 -43.37 10.94
N ASN A 672 -26.47 -42.05 10.91
CA ASN A 672 -27.46 -41.02 10.58
C ASN A 672 -27.41 -40.56 9.11
N GLY A 673 -26.77 -41.29 8.20
CA GLY A 673 -26.94 -41.12 6.74
C GLY A 673 -26.06 -40.05 6.12
N PHE A 674 -24.74 -40.08 6.35
CA PHE A 674 -23.81 -39.31 5.53
C PHE A 674 -23.75 -39.92 4.12
N ASP A 675 -24.58 -39.40 3.22
CA ASP A 675 -24.75 -39.87 1.85
C ASP A 675 -24.53 -38.75 0.81
N GLU A 676 -24.52 -39.12 -0.47
CA GLU A 676 -24.27 -38.23 -1.60
C GLU A 676 -25.22 -37.02 -1.67
N ASN A 677 -26.44 -37.10 -1.13
CA ASN A 677 -27.42 -36.01 -1.16
C ASN A 677 -27.11 -34.91 -0.14
N ARG A 678 -26.18 -35.16 0.79
CA ARG A 678 -25.72 -34.19 1.79
C ARG A 678 -24.53 -33.36 1.35
N ILE A 679 -24.10 -33.52 0.10
CA ILE A 679 -22.97 -32.78 -0.45
C ILE A 679 -23.40 -32.15 -1.77
N LYS A 680 -23.42 -30.82 -1.79
CA LYS A 680 -23.54 -30.08 -3.04
C LYS A 680 -22.14 -29.84 -3.60
N VAL A 681 -21.94 -30.24 -4.85
CA VAL A 681 -20.71 -29.97 -5.60
C VAL A 681 -21.03 -29.12 -6.82
N GLN A 682 -20.30 -28.03 -7.01
CA GLN A 682 -20.40 -27.19 -8.20
C GLN A 682 -19.02 -26.94 -8.78
N GLN A 683 -18.91 -26.70 -10.09
CA GLN A 683 -17.66 -26.22 -10.68
C GLN A 683 -17.85 -25.04 -11.62
N TRP A 684 -16.83 -24.21 -11.77
CA TRP A 684 -16.77 -23.09 -12.73
C TRP A 684 -15.32 -22.71 -13.02
N TYR A 685 -15.10 -21.86 -14.02
CA TYR A 685 -13.81 -21.20 -14.25
C TYR A 685 -13.99 -19.69 -14.34
N TYR A 686 -12.88 -18.96 -14.34
CA TYR A 686 -12.87 -17.52 -14.51
C TYR A 686 -12.28 -17.12 -15.86
N GLU A 687 -12.84 -16.05 -16.44
CA GLU A 687 -12.24 -15.35 -17.57
C GLU A 687 -11.66 -14.01 -17.10
N ALA A 688 -10.39 -13.75 -17.44
CA ALA A 688 -9.74 -12.48 -17.14
C ALA A 688 -10.23 -11.41 -18.13
N THR A 689 -10.71 -10.28 -17.61
CA THR A 689 -11.18 -9.16 -18.43
C THR A 689 -10.62 -7.83 -17.92
N PRO A 690 -10.59 -6.76 -18.73
CA PRO A 690 -10.21 -5.42 -18.26
C PRO A 690 -11.12 -4.85 -17.17
N ALA A 691 -12.31 -5.44 -16.94
CA ALA A 691 -13.25 -5.00 -15.93
C ALA A 691 -12.73 -5.30 -14.52
N TYR A 692 -13.35 -4.67 -13.52
CA TYR A 692 -13.06 -4.98 -12.12
C TYR A 692 -13.70 -6.32 -11.75
N GLY A 693 -12.87 -7.36 -11.54
CA GLY A 693 -13.33 -8.72 -11.32
C GLY A 693 -13.75 -9.41 -12.62
N GLY A 694 -14.23 -10.64 -12.52
CA GLY A 694 -14.65 -11.43 -13.68
C GLY A 694 -15.82 -12.35 -13.38
N PRO A 695 -16.59 -12.73 -14.41
CA PRO A 695 -17.74 -13.62 -14.24
C PRO A 695 -17.28 -15.05 -13.92
N LYS A 696 -18.07 -15.76 -13.10
CA LYS A 696 -18.01 -17.22 -13.04
C LYS A 696 -18.62 -17.77 -14.33
N LEU A 697 -17.83 -18.49 -15.12
CA LEU A 697 -18.27 -19.10 -16.37
C LEU A 697 -18.30 -20.62 -16.25
N GLY A 698 -19.19 -21.25 -17.03
CA GLY A 698 -19.36 -22.70 -16.99
C GLY A 698 -19.79 -23.23 -15.62
N LEU A 699 -20.55 -22.43 -14.85
CA LEU A 699 -21.11 -22.86 -13.58
C LEU A 699 -22.07 -24.03 -13.79
N GLU A 700 -21.79 -25.16 -13.15
CA GLU A 700 -22.63 -26.36 -13.21
C GLU A 700 -22.63 -27.11 -11.89
N ASP A 701 -23.74 -27.79 -11.60
CA ASP A 701 -23.82 -28.75 -10.50
C ASP A 701 -23.23 -30.08 -10.96
N LEU A 702 -22.38 -30.70 -10.12
CA LEU A 702 -21.79 -32.01 -10.37
C LEU A 702 -22.49 -33.07 -9.54
N MET A 703 -22.68 -34.25 -10.14
CA MET A 703 -23.26 -35.39 -9.45
C MET A 703 -22.16 -36.20 -8.75
N VAL A 704 -22.30 -36.39 -7.45
CA VAL A 704 -21.53 -37.39 -6.70
C VAL A 704 -22.15 -38.76 -7.01
N ARG A 705 -21.46 -39.57 -7.81
CA ARG A 705 -21.96 -40.87 -8.27
C ARG A 705 -21.84 -41.94 -7.20
N GLU A 706 -20.84 -41.80 -6.33
CA GLU A 706 -20.52 -42.77 -5.30
C GLU A 706 -19.77 -42.07 -4.16
N LEU A 707 -20.12 -42.41 -2.93
CA LEU A 707 -19.48 -41.94 -1.71
C LEU A 707 -18.99 -43.15 -0.93
N ILE A 708 -17.71 -43.16 -0.57
CA ILE A 708 -17.08 -44.27 0.16
C ILE A 708 -16.46 -43.71 1.43
N VAL A 709 -16.95 -44.15 2.59
CA VAL A 709 -16.38 -43.80 3.89
C VAL A 709 -15.26 -44.80 4.23
N SER A 710 -14.13 -44.33 4.75
CA SER A 710 -13.04 -45.20 5.19
C SER A 710 -13.43 -46.04 6.41
N ASP A 711 -12.74 -47.17 6.62
CA ASP A 711 -13.01 -48.07 7.76
C ASP A 711 -12.93 -47.37 9.13
N ASP A 712 -12.03 -46.39 9.26
CA ASP A 712 -11.87 -45.57 10.47
C ASP A 712 -12.77 -44.32 10.51
N GLN A 713 -13.61 -44.16 9.48
CA GLN A 713 -14.57 -43.06 9.28
C GLN A 713 -13.93 -41.66 9.27
N SER A 714 -12.60 -41.57 9.12
CA SER A 714 -11.87 -40.30 9.08
C SER A 714 -11.78 -39.69 7.69
N ARG A 715 -12.12 -40.46 6.64
CA ARG A 715 -12.02 -40.06 5.23
C ARG A 715 -13.26 -40.44 4.44
N VAL A 716 -13.53 -39.64 3.43
CA VAL A 716 -14.61 -39.83 2.47
C VAL A 716 -14.04 -39.68 1.07
N ILE A 717 -14.20 -40.70 0.24
CA ILE A 717 -13.90 -40.64 -1.19
C ILE A 717 -15.20 -40.32 -1.93
N LEU A 718 -15.19 -39.25 -2.71
CA LEU A 718 -16.28 -38.84 -3.59
C LEU A 718 -15.89 -39.17 -5.02
N LYS A 719 -16.66 -39.99 -5.71
CA LYS A 719 -16.54 -40.20 -7.16
C LYS A 719 -17.42 -39.20 -7.89
N ILE A 720 -16.81 -38.37 -8.72
CA ILE A 720 -17.48 -37.22 -9.33
C ILE A 720 -17.24 -37.25 -10.84
N ASP A 721 -18.32 -37.34 -11.61
CA ASP A 721 -18.25 -37.29 -13.07
C ASP A 721 -18.14 -35.84 -13.56
N GLY A 722 -17.43 -35.63 -14.68
CA GLY A 722 -17.39 -34.34 -15.36
C GLY A 722 -16.40 -33.31 -14.80
N LEU A 723 -15.49 -33.70 -13.91
CA LEU A 723 -14.40 -32.83 -13.42
C LEU A 723 -13.54 -32.31 -14.57
N ARG A 724 -13.16 -31.02 -14.50
CA ARG A 724 -12.36 -30.34 -15.52
C ARG A 724 -11.14 -29.66 -14.90
N GLU A 725 -9.97 -29.85 -15.50
CA GLU A 725 -8.78 -29.07 -15.19
C GLU A 725 -8.99 -27.58 -15.53
N GLY A 726 -8.38 -26.69 -14.75
CA GLY A 726 -8.55 -25.24 -14.82
C GLY A 726 -9.81 -24.70 -14.13
N TYR A 727 -10.62 -25.57 -13.50
CA TYR A 727 -11.85 -25.18 -12.82
C TYR A 727 -11.65 -25.10 -11.29
N ILE A 728 -12.52 -24.32 -10.65
CA ILE A 728 -12.74 -24.32 -9.22
C ILE A 728 -13.89 -25.28 -8.94
N VAL A 729 -13.70 -26.18 -7.97
CA VAL A 729 -14.71 -27.10 -7.47
C VAL A 729 -15.11 -26.66 -6.06
N HIS A 730 -16.36 -26.27 -5.91
CA HIS A 730 -16.95 -25.86 -4.63
C HIS A 730 -17.66 -27.04 -3.99
N PHE A 731 -17.44 -27.20 -2.69
CA PHE A 731 -18.08 -28.20 -1.85
C PHE A 731 -18.89 -27.47 -0.78
N LEU A 732 -20.16 -27.85 -0.65
CA LEU A 732 -21.01 -27.45 0.45
C LEU A 732 -21.66 -28.69 1.07
N LEU A 733 -21.18 -29.03 2.27
CA LEU A 733 -21.69 -30.09 3.12
C LEU A 733 -22.92 -29.57 3.88
N ASP A 734 -23.90 -30.45 4.09
CA ASP A 734 -25.07 -30.16 4.91
C ASP A 734 -24.72 -29.91 6.40
N ASP A 735 -25.46 -29.01 7.06
CA ASP A 735 -25.16 -28.61 8.45
C ASP A 735 -25.60 -29.63 9.50
N SER A 736 -26.33 -30.69 9.10
CA SER A 736 -26.68 -31.81 9.96
C SER A 736 -25.55 -32.82 10.16
N ILE A 737 -24.44 -32.71 9.42
CA ILE A 737 -23.32 -33.66 9.49
C ILE A 737 -22.60 -33.53 10.84
N LYS A 738 -22.42 -34.67 11.50
CA LYS A 738 -21.84 -34.78 12.84
C LYS A 738 -20.71 -35.81 12.87
N ASP A 739 -19.88 -35.69 13.89
CA ASP A 739 -18.92 -36.73 14.24
C ASP A 739 -19.57 -37.79 15.14
N GLN A 740 -18.85 -38.88 15.40
CA GLN A 740 -19.33 -39.98 16.27
C GLN A 740 -19.67 -39.55 17.72
N SER A 741 -19.24 -38.36 18.17
CA SER A 741 -19.56 -37.81 19.48
C SER A 741 -20.73 -36.81 19.44
N GLY A 742 -21.37 -36.63 18.29
CA GLY A 742 -22.48 -35.71 18.06
C GLY A 742 -22.08 -34.24 17.91
N ARG A 743 -20.78 -33.94 17.71
CA ARG A 743 -20.27 -32.57 17.50
C ARG A 743 -20.64 -32.08 16.10
N ASP A 744 -21.06 -30.82 16.02
CA ASP A 744 -21.34 -30.15 14.75
C ASP A 744 -20.04 -29.82 13.99
N LEU A 745 -20.11 -29.85 12.65
CA LEU A 745 -19.11 -29.23 11.81
C LEU A 745 -18.99 -27.72 12.11
N TRP A 746 -17.76 -27.22 12.23
CA TRP A 746 -17.52 -25.78 12.36
C TRP A 746 -17.81 -25.03 11.05
N SER A 747 -17.42 -25.60 9.92
CA SER A 747 -17.77 -25.12 8.59
C SER A 747 -17.88 -26.28 7.61
N GLY A 748 -18.91 -26.25 6.76
CA GLY A 748 -19.16 -27.24 5.72
C GLY A 748 -18.74 -26.79 4.32
N GLU A 749 -17.97 -25.71 4.18
CA GLU A 749 -17.76 -25.07 2.88
C GLU A 749 -16.29 -24.97 2.48
N ALA A 750 -15.99 -25.30 1.22
CA ALA A 750 -14.62 -25.30 0.69
C ALA A 750 -14.58 -25.02 -0.82
N TRP A 751 -13.48 -24.43 -1.30
CA TRP A 751 -13.24 -24.14 -2.72
C TRP A 751 -11.89 -24.70 -3.14
N TYR A 752 -11.91 -25.76 -3.95
CA TYR A 752 -10.73 -26.42 -4.48
C TYR A 752 -10.39 -25.85 -5.87
N THR A 753 -9.13 -25.53 -6.13
CA THR A 753 -8.63 -25.16 -7.46
C THR A 753 -8.00 -26.37 -8.12
N LEU A 754 -8.59 -26.88 -9.19
CA LEU A 754 -8.15 -28.09 -9.88
C LEU A 754 -7.34 -27.71 -11.13
N ASN A 755 -6.02 -27.62 -10.98
CA ASN A 755 -5.11 -27.32 -12.10
C ASN A 755 -4.74 -28.59 -12.88
N ASN A 756 -4.56 -29.72 -12.19
CA ASN A 756 -4.17 -31.02 -12.75
C ASN A 756 -4.98 -32.15 -12.08
N LEU A 757 -5.50 -33.09 -12.86
CA LEU A 757 -6.21 -34.29 -12.39
C LEU A 757 -5.28 -35.45 -11.98
#